data_AF-A0A2D9EBV7-F1
#
_entry.id   AF-A0A2D9EBV7-F1
#
_cell.length_a   1.000
_cell.length_b   1.000
_cell.length_c   1.000
_cell.angle_alpha   90.00
_cell.angle_beta   90.00
_cell.angle_gamma   90.00
#
_symmetry.space_group_name_H-M   'P 1'
#
loop_
_entity.id
_entity.type
_entity.pdbx_description
1 polymer ?
#
loop_
_entity_poly.entity_id
_entity_poly.type
_entity_poly.pdbx_seq_one_letter_code
_entity_poly.pdbx_strand_id
1 'polypeptide(L)'
;CGCTDESACNYDSSAVYDDGSCAEFDECGVCDGTGIADGACDCDGNVLDALGVCGGDCSADADSDGICDDVDDCVDLDGTNCGIGGCMDPENPAYDPTATYDDGSCLVGGCMIEEACNYDPAAEYQLSGACDFTSCAGCMDEAACNYDSDVTIDGFNCEYPEAYLDCNGNCLNDSDGDGVCDELEAFGCTDPGAINFDEDATEDDGSCLVAGCLIPFACNYDPLADYIDISLCDFSTCVGCTDPDACNYDSAATLPSAALCEYPVIYFLDCNGDCINDADGDGVCDEQEILGCTNPEAVNFNPYATDDNGSCIVLTGGCVIPFACNYDPEADYYLPGSCDFSCLFGEASGMIESECDDSNACNFGAEGDCMYFDIDGEICMPGGCTLVDACNYDSNAQYNDGSCDYTACVTIGFSEETGNNIVTVQGCTNPAACNFDSSATSDNGQCEFSTCYAMGCTDQSAINYSANAVMNDGSCDYSIMPVDVGGCTDSGAINYDANANMNNGTCLYDVYGCTNDMACNFDFRATVDNGNCEFESCYGCMSKRACNYDAFATHPADCEFVIPSTIEGDNTPSIGEEVAYSYKMTSGSDFVWTISEGQIISGQGSSEVRVVWETSEGSLTVREINSNGCEGAEIAMPIERSGDAEMFSFNVFPNPAVDVITINIETDVAFVQIIDLMGKVHLCNSVVEGTNRIDVGDLAYGTYKVVVMSEGVQAIETLVIGK
;
A
#
# COMPACT_ATOMS: atom_id res chain seq x y z
N CYS A 1 20.84 49.18 -21.28
CA CYS A 1 20.83 48.10 -22.27
C CYS A 1 22.03 48.33 -23.15
N GLY A 2 22.94 47.39 -23.14
CA GLY A 2 24.18 47.38 -23.90
C GLY A 2 25.03 46.24 -23.38
N CYS A 3 26.06 45.84 -24.11
CA CYS A 3 26.91 44.75 -23.65
C CYS A 3 27.55 45.06 -22.29
N THR A 4 27.35 44.17 -21.31
CA THR A 4 27.91 44.31 -19.95
C THR A 4 29.19 43.51 -19.73
N ASP A 5 29.61 42.70 -20.71
CA ASP A 5 30.86 41.96 -20.64
C ASP A 5 32.06 42.88 -20.91
N GLU A 6 32.93 43.07 -19.91
CA GLU A 6 34.14 43.91 -20.04
C GLU A 6 35.14 43.40 -21.08
N SER A 7 35.03 42.13 -21.50
CA SER A 7 35.88 41.53 -22.53
C SER A 7 35.37 41.74 -23.95
N ALA A 8 34.10 42.12 -24.12
CA ALA A 8 33.48 42.35 -25.42
C ALA A 8 33.89 43.71 -26.04
N CYS A 9 33.98 43.75 -27.37
CA CYS A 9 34.45 44.92 -28.11
C CYS A 9 33.47 46.09 -28.13
N ASN A 10 32.19 45.84 -27.92
CA ASN A 10 31.14 46.85 -27.77
C ASN A 10 30.66 46.96 -26.32
N TYR A 11 31.50 46.58 -25.35
CA TYR A 11 31.25 46.82 -23.93
C TYR A 11 30.83 48.27 -23.68
N ASP A 12 29.69 48.44 -23.03
CA ASP A 12 29.19 49.73 -22.61
C ASP A 12 29.28 49.83 -21.08
N SER A 13 30.29 50.55 -20.59
CA SER A 13 30.49 50.81 -19.15
C SER A 13 29.33 51.55 -18.47
N SER A 14 28.39 52.11 -19.23
CA SER A 14 27.15 52.70 -18.73
C SER A 14 25.94 51.75 -18.79
N ALA A 15 26.09 50.59 -19.44
CA ALA A 15 25.09 49.54 -19.42
C ALA A 15 25.11 48.79 -18.09
N VAL A 16 23.95 48.72 -17.46
CA VAL A 16 23.73 47.96 -16.22
C VAL A 16 23.11 46.57 -16.51
N TYR A 17 22.55 46.40 -17.72
CA TYR A 17 21.82 45.20 -18.13
C TYR A 17 22.20 44.84 -19.57
N ASP A 18 22.60 43.59 -19.76
CA ASP A 18 23.02 43.03 -21.05
C ASP A 18 21.81 42.85 -21.97
N ASP A 19 21.87 43.42 -23.17
CA ASP A 19 20.83 43.25 -24.20
C ASP A 19 21.18 42.16 -25.22
N GLY A 20 22.17 41.33 -24.94
CA GLY A 20 22.63 40.26 -25.82
C GLY A 20 23.40 40.76 -27.03
N SER A 21 23.83 42.02 -27.04
CA SER A 21 24.59 42.63 -28.13
C SER A 21 26.10 42.39 -28.03
N CYS A 22 26.60 41.74 -26.98
CA CYS A 22 28.04 41.52 -26.80
C CYS A 22 28.69 40.87 -28.02
N ALA A 23 29.63 41.60 -28.59
CA ALA A 23 30.37 41.22 -29.77
C ALA A 23 31.84 40.97 -29.41
N GLU A 24 32.45 40.07 -30.17
CA GLU A 24 33.88 39.75 -30.06
C GLU A 24 34.68 40.58 -31.06
N PHE A 25 35.94 40.84 -30.73
CA PHE A 25 36.90 41.33 -31.72
C PHE A 25 37.22 40.20 -32.70
N ASP A 26 37.13 40.48 -34.00
CA ASP A 26 37.73 39.59 -35.00
C ASP A 26 39.27 39.73 -35.02
N GLU A 27 39.94 38.92 -35.84
CA GLU A 27 41.40 38.94 -36.02
C GLU A 27 41.93 40.29 -36.53
N CYS A 28 41.03 41.19 -36.95
CA CYS A 28 41.31 42.55 -37.39
C CYS A 28 41.06 43.62 -36.34
N GLY A 29 40.68 43.22 -35.13
CA GLY A 29 40.32 44.15 -34.06
C GLY A 29 39.05 44.95 -34.39
N VAL A 30 38.24 44.48 -35.34
CA VAL A 30 36.93 45.05 -35.66
C VAL A 30 35.86 44.27 -34.90
N CYS A 31 34.99 45.03 -34.25
CA CYS A 31 33.93 44.47 -33.44
C CYS A 31 32.85 43.81 -34.30
N ASP A 32 32.57 42.52 -34.08
CA ASP A 32 31.66 41.69 -34.90
C ASP A 32 32.03 41.69 -36.40
N GLY A 33 33.33 41.79 -36.68
CA GLY A 33 33.84 41.82 -38.05
C GLY A 33 33.90 40.43 -38.70
N THR A 34 34.07 40.41 -40.02
CA THR A 34 34.14 39.15 -40.80
C THR A 34 35.52 38.50 -40.79
N GLY A 35 36.48 39.04 -40.02
CA GLY A 35 37.88 38.64 -40.03
C GLY A 35 38.63 39.08 -41.29
N ILE A 36 39.86 38.57 -41.46
CA ILE A 36 40.67 38.79 -42.67
C ILE A 36 39.98 38.09 -43.85
N ALA A 37 39.72 38.84 -44.92
CA ALA A 37 39.12 38.30 -46.12
C ALA A 37 40.00 37.21 -46.76
N ASP A 38 39.40 36.14 -47.25
CA ASP A 38 40.11 35.00 -47.82
C ASP A 38 41.06 35.43 -48.97
N GLY A 39 42.37 35.25 -48.79
CA GLY A 39 43.43 35.71 -49.71
C GLY A 39 44.12 37.04 -49.37
N ALA A 40 43.64 37.79 -48.37
CA ALA A 40 44.33 38.96 -47.83
C ALA A 40 45.31 38.58 -46.70
N CYS A 41 46.37 39.35 -46.52
CA CYS A 41 47.36 39.17 -45.46
C CYS A 41 47.23 40.19 -44.31
N ASP A 42 46.37 41.19 -44.46
CA ASP A 42 46.00 42.14 -43.42
C ASP A 42 44.54 42.59 -43.56
N CYS A 43 44.14 43.42 -42.61
CA CYS A 43 42.78 43.91 -42.42
C CYS A 43 42.40 45.06 -43.36
N ASP A 44 43.37 45.60 -44.08
CA ASP A 44 43.14 46.59 -45.15
C ASP A 44 42.86 45.90 -46.49
N GLY A 45 42.84 44.56 -46.51
CA GLY A 45 42.61 43.76 -47.70
C GLY A 45 43.83 43.70 -48.60
N ASN A 46 45.02 44.02 -48.08
CA ASN A 46 46.24 43.91 -48.84
C ASN A 46 46.58 42.44 -49.06
N VAL A 47 47.18 42.16 -50.21
CA VAL A 47 47.74 40.85 -50.53
C VAL A 47 49.26 40.94 -50.37
N LEU A 48 49.90 39.81 -50.10
CA LEU A 48 51.37 39.76 -50.04
C LEU A 48 51.93 40.17 -51.40
N ASP A 49 52.88 41.11 -51.40
CA ASP A 49 53.65 41.40 -52.60
C ASP A 49 54.67 40.27 -52.88
N ALA A 50 55.41 40.39 -53.99
CA ALA A 50 56.41 39.39 -54.40
C ALA A 50 57.57 39.21 -53.40
N LEU A 51 57.70 40.10 -52.41
CA LEU A 51 58.69 40.02 -51.33
C LEU A 51 58.09 39.46 -50.04
N GLY A 52 56.83 39.03 -50.05
CA GLY A 52 56.13 38.51 -48.88
C GLY A 52 55.78 39.59 -47.86
N VAL A 53 55.74 40.86 -48.26
CA VAL A 53 55.35 41.98 -47.39
C VAL A 53 53.89 42.33 -47.67
N CYS A 54 53.09 42.41 -46.62
CA CYS A 54 51.69 42.77 -46.74
C CYS A 54 51.53 44.29 -46.98
N GLY A 55 50.94 44.68 -48.12
CA GLY A 55 50.65 46.08 -48.44
C GLY A 55 51.86 46.94 -48.86
N GLY A 56 52.92 46.34 -49.40
CA GLY A 56 54.11 47.07 -49.85
C GLY A 56 53.89 47.92 -51.12
N ASP A 57 54.49 49.12 -51.16
CA ASP A 57 54.50 50.01 -52.33
C ASP A 57 55.78 49.77 -53.17
N CYS A 58 55.66 49.06 -54.29
CA CYS A 58 56.73 48.94 -55.30
C CYS A 58 56.83 50.23 -56.14
N SER A 59 57.40 51.28 -55.55
CA SER A 59 57.49 52.61 -56.18
C SER A 59 58.70 52.79 -57.13
N ALA A 60 59.39 51.70 -57.45
CA ALA A 60 60.52 51.64 -58.37
C ALA A 60 60.45 50.37 -59.23
N ASP A 61 59.34 50.14 -59.93
CA ASP A 61 59.29 49.15 -61.04
C ASP A 61 59.32 49.96 -62.35
N ALA A 62 60.52 50.43 -62.73
CA ALA A 62 60.67 51.41 -63.80
C ALA A 62 60.38 50.84 -65.19
N ASP A 63 60.44 49.53 -65.38
CA ASP A 63 60.16 48.86 -66.65
C ASP A 63 58.89 48.00 -66.66
N SER A 64 58.16 47.97 -65.54
CA SER A 64 56.83 47.39 -65.37
C SER A 64 56.78 45.87 -65.55
N ASP A 65 57.83 45.17 -65.12
CA ASP A 65 57.96 43.72 -65.23
C ASP A 65 57.46 42.95 -63.99
N GLY A 66 57.12 43.66 -62.91
CA GLY A 66 56.56 43.11 -61.69
C GLY A 66 57.57 42.82 -60.57
N ILE A 67 58.83 43.27 -60.71
CA ILE A 67 59.89 43.21 -59.69
C ILE A 67 60.37 44.64 -59.36
N CYS A 68 60.77 44.92 -58.11
CA CYS A 68 61.22 46.26 -57.69
C CYS A 68 62.74 46.46 -57.90
N ASP A 69 63.14 47.62 -58.43
CA ASP A 69 64.49 47.99 -58.89
C ASP A 69 65.59 47.96 -57.79
N ASP A 70 65.26 47.94 -56.49
CA ASP A 70 66.23 47.82 -55.39
C ASP A 70 66.64 46.36 -55.09
N VAL A 71 65.94 45.41 -55.73
CA VAL A 71 66.25 43.99 -55.81
C VAL A 71 66.67 43.60 -57.25
N ASP A 72 66.76 44.57 -58.16
CA ASP A 72 67.31 44.41 -59.53
C ASP A 72 68.75 44.93 -59.60
N ASP A 73 69.71 44.00 -59.53
CA ASP A 73 71.14 44.31 -59.57
C ASP A 73 71.68 44.68 -60.98
N CYS A 74 70.84 44.88 -62.01
CA CYS A 74 71.31 45.04 -63.40
C CYS A 74 70.65 46.16 -64.24
N VAL A 75 70.91 47.42 -63.89
CA VAL A 75 70.72 48.57 -64.81
C VAL A 75 71.98 48.86 -65.65
N ASP A 76 71.95 48.59 -66.97
CA ASP A 76 72.31 49.49 -68.09
C ASP A 76 72.75 48.75 -69.40
N LEU A 77 72.33 49.36 -70.51
CA LEU A 77 72.32 48.96 -71.92
C LEU A 77 73.69 48.79 -72.62
N ASP A 78 74.84 48.85 -71.94
CA ASP A 78 76.17 48.87 -72.60
C ASP A 78 77.17 47.77 -72.15
N GLY A 79 76.75 46.77 -71.37
CA GLY A 79 77.33 45.42 -71.29
C GLY A 79 78.86 45.25 -71.22
N THR A 80 79.58 45.88 -70.28
CA THR A 80 81.04 45.65 -70.17
C THR A 80 81.67 45.50 -68.77
N ASN A 81 80.93 45.27 -67.68
CA ASN A 81 81.57 44.77 -66.45
C ASN A 81 80.59 44.06 -65.50
N CYS A 82 80.23 42.81 -65.79
CA CYS A 82 79.57 41.92 -64.83
C CYS A 82 80.67 41.03 -64.21
N GLY A 83 80.65 40.85 -62.89
CA GLY A 83 81.73 40.23 -62.11
C GLY A 83 82.06 38.75 -62.41
N ILE A 84 82.63 38.04 -61.43
CA ILE A 84 82.90 36.61 -61.57
C ILE A 84 81.61 35.87 -61.24
N GLY A 85 81.05 35.18 -62.24
CA GLY A 85 79.88 34.31 -62.07
C GLY A 85 80.29 33.01 -61.40
N GLY A 86 79.47 32.56 -60.45
CA GLY A 86 79.62 31.26 -59.79
C GLY A 86 78.58 31.11 -58.67
N CYS A 87 78.40 29.90 -58.16
CA CYS A 87 77.39 29.66 -57.12
C CYS A 87 77.72 30.45 -55.85
N MET A 88 76.80 31.29 -55.38
CA MET A 88 77.02 32.16 -54.21
C MET A 88 76.52 31.57 -52.89
N ASP A 89 75.80 30.44 -52.92
CA ASP A 89 75.27 29.79 -51.73
C ASP A 89 76.36 28.97 -51.00
N PRO A 90 76.80 29.37 -49.79
CA PRO A 90 77.85 28.67 -49.04
C PRO A 90 77.50 27.24 -48.63
N GLU A 91 76.21 26.88 -48.65
CA GLU A 91 75.71 25.54 -48.32
C GLU A 91 75.60 24.65 -49.58
N ASN A 92 75.72 25.23 -50.78
CA ASN A 92 75.71 24.49 -52.04
C ASN A 92 77.08 23.83 -52.30
N PRO A 93 77.15 22.54 -52.68
CA PRO A 93 78.44 21.88 -52.95
C PRO A 93 79.25 22.49 -54.11
N ALA A 94 78.62 23.28 -54.98
CA ALA A 94 79.30 24.04 -56.04
C ALA A 94 79.63 25.49 -55.66
N TYR A 95 79.49 25.86 -54.38
CA TYR A 95 79.82 27.20 -53.87
C TYR A 95 81.19 27.68 -54.34
N ASP A 96 81.22 28.83 -55.01
CA ASP A 96 82.43 29.55 -55.36
C ASP A 96 82.56 30.79 -54.46
N PRO A 97 83.46 30.78 -53.46
CA PRO A 97 83.67 31.92 -52.58
C PRO A 97 84.26 33.16 -53.29
N THR A 98 84.57 33.07 -54.58
CA THR A 98 85.02 34.20 -55.42
C THR A 98 83.92 34.77 -56.31
N ALA A 99 82.73 34.15 -56.33
CA ALA A 99 81.59 34.63 -57.08
C ALA A 99 81.06 35.95 -56.52
N THR A 100 80.69 36.85 -57.42
CA THR A 100 80.11 38.17 -57.11
C THR A 100 78.66 38.29 -57.57
N TYR A 101 78.20 37.34 -58.40
CA TYR A 101 76.79 37.11 -58.74
C TYR A 101 76.63 35.61 -59.05
N ASP A 102 75.44 35.08 -58.83
CA ASP A 102 75.11 33.71 -59.21
C ASP A 102 74.82 33.65 -60.72
N ASP A 103 75.61 32.88 -61.46
CA ASP A 103 75.45 32.68 -62.89
C ASP A 103 74.65 31.42 -63.24
N GLY A 104 73.99 30.83 -62.26
CA GLY A 104 73.27 29.56 -62.37
C GLY A 104 74.18 28.34 -62.27
N SER A 105 75.43 28.51 -61.84
CA SER A 105 76.36 27.39 -61.59
C SER A 105 76.07 26.63 -60.29
N CYS A 106 75.12 27.08 -59.46
CA CYS A 106 74.67 26.30 -58.30
C CYS A 106 74.06 24.98 -58.75
N LEU A 107 74.46 23.88 -58.11
CA LEU A 107 73.80 22.60 -58.33
C LEU A 107 72.37 22.69 -57.82
N VAL A 108 71.43 22.04 -58.49
CA VAL A 108 70.06 21.92 -57.98
C VAL A 108 70.01 20.84 -56.90
N GLY A 109 69.71 21.26 -55.67
CA GLY A 109 69.57 20.35 -54.53
C GLY A 109 68.16 19.79 -54.43
N GLY A 110 68.04 18.49 -54.18
CA GLY A 110 66.74 17.83 -54.04
C GLY A 110 66.86 16.44 -53.42
N CYS A 111 65.79 15.66 -53.50
CA CYS A 111 65.82 14.28 -53.04
C CYS A 111 66.21 13.32 -54.17
N MET A 112 67.34 12.63 -54.03
CA MET A 112 67.85 11.67 -55.01
C MET A 112 67.51 10.21 -54.67
N ILE A 113 66.76 9.97 -53.60
CA ILE A 113 66.37 8.63 -53.15
C ILE A 113 65.11 8.23 -53.91
N GLU A 114 65.20 7.22 -54.79
CA GLU A 114 64.09 6.76 -55.64
C GLU A 114 62.86 6.31 -54.83
N GLU A 115 63.07 5.89 -53.58
CA GLU A 115 62.02 5.46 -52.66
C GLU A 115 61.39 6.61 -51.85
N ALA A 116 61.80 7.86 -52.06
CA ALA A 116 61.17 9.01 -51.39
C ALA A 116 59.98 9.56 -52.21
N CYS A 117 58.99 10.07 -51.50
CA CYS A 117 57.75 10.61 -52.07
C CYS A 117 57.96 11.82 -52.97
N ASN A 118 59.00 12.61 -52.69
CA ASN A 118 59.41 13.75 -53.49
C ASN A 118 60.73 13.50 -54.22
N TYR A 119 60.98 12.25 -54.63
CA TYR A 119 62.11 11.91 -55.49
C TYR A 119 62.14 12.83 -56.72
N ASP A 120 63.25 13.53 -56.89
CA ASP A 120 63.49 14.40 -58.03
C ASP A 120 64.63 13.83 -58.89
N PRO A 121 64.34 13.26 -60.06
CA PRO A 121 65.36 12.75 -60.97
C PRO A 121 66.23 13.86 -61.60
N ALA A 122 65.88 15.14 -61.44
CA ALA A 122 66.66 16.28 -61.90
C ALA A 122 67.60 16.85 -60.82
N ALA A 123 67.51 16.38 -59.57
CA ALA A 123 68.40 16.81 -58.51
C ALA A 123 69.86 16.39 -58.78
N GLU A 124 70.77 17.35 -58.71
CA GLU A 124 72.21 17.16 -58.98
C GLU A 124 72.99 16.77 -57.71
N TYR A 125 72.46 17.08 -56.52
CA TYR A 125 72.97 16.58 -55.25
C TYR A 125 71.85 16.37 -54.22
N GLN A 126 72.12 15.45 -53.28
CA GLN A 126 71.21 15.14 -52.19
C GLN A 126 71.22 16.27 -51.15
N LEU A 127 70.10 16.97 -51.02
CA LEU A 127 69.91 17.95 -49.95
C LEU A 127 69.50 17.23 -48.66
N SER A 128 70.24 17.45 -47.57
CA SER A 128 70.01 16.76 -46.30
C SER A 128 68.67 17.17 -45.69
N GLY A 129 67.79 16.19 -45.43
CA GLY A 129 66.44 16.43 -44.90
C GLY A 129 65.40 16.83 -45.95
N ALA A 130 65.77 16.91 -47.24
CA ALA A 130 64.84 17.24 -48.31
C ALA A 130 63.99 16.05 -48.77
N CYS A 131 64.39 14.81 -48.48
CA CYS A 131 63.60 13.64 -48.83
C CYS A 131 62.42 13.47 -47.87
N ASP A 132 61.22 13.50 -48.43
CA ASP A 132 59.97 13.20 -47.76
C ASP A 132 59.65 11.73 -47.95
N PHE A 133 59.50 11.00 -46.85
CA PHE A 133 59.10 9.58 -46.84
C PHE A 133 57.70 9.38 -46.26
N THR A 134 56.99 10.47 -46.01
CA THR A 134 55.74 10.48 -45.24
C THR A 134 54.54 10.91 -46.07
N SER A 135 54.70 11.81 -47.04
CA SER A 135 53.56 12.30 -47.85
C SER A 135 52.91 11.27 -48.77
N CYS A 136 53.61 10.18 -49.09
CA CYS A 136 53.12 9.06 -49.90
C CYS A 136 53.17 7.73 -49.12
N ALA A 137 53.33 7.81 -47.79
CA ALA A 137 53.27 6.66 -46.91
C ALA A 137 51.85 6.52 -46.34
N GLY A 138 51.24 5.36 -46.54
CA GLY A 138 49.92 5.03 -46.02
C GLY A 138 49.66 3.54 -46.11
N CYS A 139 48.40 3.14 -45.97
CA CYS A 139 48.06 1.73 -46.01
C CYS A 139 47.91 1.23 -47.46
N MET A 140 48.72 0.24 -47.84
CA MET A 140 48.68 -0.41 -49.15
C MET A 140 47.84 -1.70 -49.17
N ASP A 141 47.28 -2.14 -48.04
CA ASP A 141 46.50 -3.36 -47.94
C ASP A 141 45.02 -3.10 -48.29
N GLU A 142 44.53 -3.70 -49.38
CA GLU A 142 43.14 -3.57 -49.85
C GLU A 142 42.10 -4.04 -48.83
N ALA A 143 42.49 -4.81 -47.80
CA ALA A 143 41.60 -5.27 -46.73
C ALA A 143 41.49 -4.29 -45.55
N ALA A 144 42.26 -3.19 -45.54
CA ALA A 144 42.22 -2.19 -44.50
C ALA A 144 41.21 -1.07 -44.80
N CYS A 145 40.67 -0.46 -43.75
CA CYS A 145 39.69 0.62 -43.80
C CYS A 145 40.26 1.95 -44.26
N ASN A 146 41.54 2.18 -44.01
CA ASN A 146 42.27 3.36 -44.48
C ASN A 146 43.17 3.02 -45.67
N TYR A 147 42.81 2.00 -46.47
CA TYR A 147 43.46 1.69 -47.73
C TYR A 147 43.43 2.90 -48.66
N ASP A 148 44.60 3.25 -49.20
CA ASP A 148 44.75 4.29 -50.20
C ASP A 148 45.48 3.70 -51.42
N SER A 149 44.86 3.77 -52.60
CA SER A 149 45.46 3.25 -53.84
C SER A 149 46.57 4.13 -54.40
N ASP A 150 46.70 5.36 -53.91
CA ASP A 150 47.63 6.37 -54.42
C ASP A 150 48.96 6.40 -53.64
N VAL A 151 49.05 5.69 -52.50
CA VAL A 151 50.29 5.59 -51.72
C VAL A 151 51.25 4.57 -52.31
N THR A 152 52.54 4.91 -52.31
CA THR A 152 53.60 4.10 -52.92
C THR A 152 54.54 3.48 -51.89
N ILE A 153 54.39 3.86 -50.62
CA ILE A 153 55.17 3.37 -49.49
C ILE A 153 54.20 2.82 -48.43
N ASP A 154 54.46 1.62 -47.93
CA ASP A 154 53.72 1.06 -46.81
C ASP A 154 54.09 1.80 -45.51
N GLY A 155 53.15 2.59 -45.00
CA GLY A 155 53.28 3.33 -43.74
C GLY A 155 53.13 2.47 -42.49
N PHE A 156 52.80 1.18 -42.63
CA PHE A 156 52.49 0.24 -41.54
C PHE A 156 51.39 0.73 -40.59
N ASN A 157 50.54 1.64 -41.05
CA ASN A 157 49.45 2.26 -40.30
C ASN A 157 48.07 1.77 -40.78
N CYS A 158 48.00 0.58 -41.36
CA CYS A 158 46.75 -0.04 -41.80
C CYS A 158 45.80 -0.27 -40.61
N GLU A 159 44.62 0.33 -40.68
CA GLU A 159 43.52 0.10 -39.74
C GLU A 159 42.58 -0.94 -40.34
N TYR A 160 42.35 -2.02 -39.61
CA TYR A 160 41.43 -3.08 -40.02
C TYR A 160 40.13 -2.95 -39.23
N PRO A 161 39.00 -3.37 -39.81
CA PRO A 161 37.77 -3.41 -39.05
C PRO A 161 37.90 -4.40 -37.91
N GLU A 162 37.26 -4.12 -36.79
CA GLU A 162 37.17 -5.07 -35.69
C GLU A 162 36.48 -6.36 -36.14
N ALA A 163 36.74 -7.46 -35.44
CA ALA A 163 36.17 -8.76 -35.81
C ALA A 163 34.64 -8.65 -35.89
N TYR A 164 34.06 -9.20 -36.97
CA TYR A 164 32.61 -9.22 -37.27
C TYR A 164 31.99 -7.88 -37.71
N LEU A 165 32.78 -6.80 -37.76
CA LEU A 165 32.37 -5.50 -38.24
C LEU A 165 32.96 -5.18 -39.63
N ASP A 166 32.35 -4.23 -40.34
CA ASP A 166 32.89 -3.57 -41.52
C ASP A 166 33.65 -2.28 -41.12
N CYS A 167 34.25 -1.62 -42.10
CA CYS A 167 35.06 -0.42 -41.88
C CYS A 167 34.28 0.83 -41.43
N ASN A 168 32.95 0.79 -41.47
CA ASN A 168 32.10 1.84 -40.96
C ASN A 168 31.53 1.47 -39.57
N GLY A 169 31.95 0.33 -39.00
CA GLY A 169 31.44 -0.17 -37.72
C GLY A 169 30.07 -0.84 -37.84
N ASN A 170 29.64 -1.27 -39.03
CA ASN A 170 28.41 -2.06 -39.18
C ASN A 170 28.70 -3.56 -39.11
N CYS A 171 27.75 -4.34 -38.62
CA CYS A 171 27.86 -5.79 -38.58
C CYS A 171 27.88 -6.44 -39.96
N LEU A 172 28.74 -7.44 -40.13
CA LEU A 172 28.79 -8.28 -41.32
C LEU A 172 27.59 -9.23 -41.38
N ASN A 173 27.14 -9.70 -40.21
CA ASN A 173 25.90 -10.43 -40.00
C ASN A 173 25.21 -9.83 -38.76
N ASP A 174 23.99 -9.35 -38.96
CA ASP A 174 23.09 -8.81 -37.94
C ASP A 174 21.68 -9.17 -38.42
N SER A 175 21.16 -10.26 -37.88
CA SER A 175 19.96 -10.93 -38.35
C SER A 175 18.68 -10.25 -37.86
N ASP A 176 18.72 -9.59 -36.70
CA ASP A 176 17.57 -8.96 -36.05
C ASP A 176 17.59 -7.42 -36.13
N GLY A 177 18.74 -6.83 -36.45
CA GLY A 177 18.94 -5.42 -36.76
C GLY A 177 19.13 -4.53 -35.54
N ASP A 178 19.53 -5.08 -34.40
CA ASP A 178 19.65 -4.35 -33.13
C ASP A 178 20.99 -3.58 -32.97
N GLY A 179 21.94 -3.84 -33.88
CA GLY A 179 23.26 -3.20 -33.90
C GLY A 179 24.37 -3.99 -33.19
N VAL A 180 24.06 -5.16 -32.63
CA VAL A 180 25.03 -6.17 -32.18
C VAL A 180 25.14 -7.23 -33.26
N CYS A 181 26.36 -7.70 -33.55
CA CYS A 181 26.54 -8.68 -34.61
C CYS A 181 26.18 -10.08 -34.10
N ASP A 182 25.60 -10.94 -34.94
CA ASP A 182 25.20 -12.32 -34.59
C ASP A 182 26.31 -13.09 -33.85
N GLU A 183 27.58 -12.91 -34.26
CA GLU A 183 28.73 -13.60 -33.64
C GLU A 183 29.17 -13.02 -32.28
N LEU A 184 28.68 -11.82 -31.94
CA LEU A 184 28.92 -11.09 -30.70
C LEU A 184 27.70 -11.07 -29.78
N GLU A 185 26.58 -11.67 -30.20
CA GLU A 185 25.39 -11.79 -29.36
C GLU A 185 25.68 -12.63 -28.11
N ALA A 186 25.36 -12.06 -26.96
CA ALA A 186 25.41 -12.72 -25.67
C ALA A 186 23.99 -13.09 -25.24
N PHE A 187 23.73 -14.39 -25.20
CA PHE A 187 22.45 -14.95 -24.78
C PHE A 187 22.31 -14.93 -23.26
N GLY A 188 21.25 -14.33 -22.75
CA GLY A 188 20.95 -14.27 -21.32
C GLY A 188 19.68 -13.48 -21.05
N CYS A 189 19.38 -13.16 -19.79
CA CYS A 189 18.18 -12.39 -19.48
C CYS A 189 18.39 -10.89 -19.72
N THR A 190 17.63 -10.31 -20.64
CA THR A 190 17.72 -8.87 -20.99
C THR A 190 16.73 -7.98 -20.23
N ASP A 191 15.84 -8.54 -19.40
CA ASP A 191 14.87 -7.77 -18.60
C ASP A 191 15.49 -7.22 -17.30
N PRO A 192 15.68 -5.88 -17.15
CA PRO A 192 16.27 -5.29 -15.95
C PRO A 192 15.45 -5.49 -14.67
N GLY A 193 14.18 -5.89 -14.79
CA GLY A 193 13.30 -6.22 -13.68
C GLY A 193 13.46 -7.66 -13.15
N ALA A 194 14.11 -8.54 -13.91
CA ALA A 194 14.34 -9.92 -13.50
C ALA A 194 15.54 -10.04 -12.55
N ILE A 195 15.46 -10.92 -11.56
CA ILE A 195 16.55 -11.11 -10.58
C ILE A 195 17.82 -11.72 -11.20
N ASN A 196 17.69 -12.41 -12.33
CA ASN A 196 18.80 -12.97 -13.09
C ASN A 196 19.11 -12.16 -14.36
N PHE A 197 18.72 -10.87 -14.38
CA PHE A 197 19.16 -9.93 -15.40
C PHE A 197 20.67 -10.02 -15.59
N ASP A 198 21.10 -10.10 -16.84
CA ASP A 198 22.49 -10.15 -17.25
C ASP A 198 22.80 -8.87 -18.05
N GLU A 199 23.65 -8.01 -17.50
CA GLU A 199 24.00 -6.72 -18.14
C GLU A 199 24.84 -6.90 -19.40
N ASP A 200 25.48 -8.07 -19.57
CA ASP A 200 26.25 -8.40 -20.77
C ASP A 200 25.37 -9.07 -21.83
N ALA A 201 24.13 -9.46 -21.52
CA ALA A 201 23.23 -10.10 -22.48
C ALA A 201 22.69 -9.10 -23.50
N THR A 202 22.85 -9.43 -24.77
CA THR A 202 22.33 -8.67 -25.90
C THR A 202 21.08 -9.33 -26.49
N GLU A 203 20.83 -10.60 -26.20
CA GLU A 203 19.69 -11.36 -26.73
C GLU A 203 19.02 -12.22 -25.64
N ASP A 204 17.69 -12.22 -25.62
CA ASP A 204 16.91 -12.97 -24.62
C ASP A 204 16.81 -14.45 -24.99
N ASP A 205 17.42 -15.32 -24.18
CA ASP A 205 17.36 -16.77 -24.37
C ASP A 205 16.16 -17.44 -23.65
N GLY A 206 15.29 -16.63 -23.04
CA GLY A 206 14.15 -17.07 -22.24
C GLY A 206 14.54 -17.54 -20.84
N SER A 207 15.77 -17.26 -20.39
CA SER A 207 16.21 -17.56 -19.02
C SER A 207 15.66 -16.58 -17.98
N CYS A 208 15.07 -15.45 -18.38
CA CYS A 208 14.50 -14.48 -17.44
C CYS A 208 13.53 -15.12 -16.46
N LEU A 209 13.86 -15.04 -15.17
CA LEU A 209 13.01 -15.52 -14.10
C LEU A 209 11.87 -14.52 -13.88
N VAL A 210 10.65 -15.02 -13.89
CA VAL A 210 9.45 -14.20 -13.71
C VAL A 210 9.09 -14.13 -12.24
N ALA A 211 9.04 -12.91 -11.71
CA ALA A 211 8.56 -12.63 -10.36
C ALA A 211 7.04 -12.80 -10.28
N GLY A 212 6.57 -13.40 -9.18
CA GLY A 212 5.15 -13.45 -8.89
C GLY A 212 4.86 -13.83 -7.45
N CYS A 213 3.58 -13.99 -7.13
CA CYS A 213 3.21 -14.38 -5.78
C CYS A 213 3.10 -15.91 -5.66
N LEU A 214 4.12 -16.56 -5.12
CA LEU A 214 4.12 -18.02 -4.88
C LEU A 214 3.45 -18.43 -3.57
N ILE A 215 2.82 -17.50 -2.85
CA ILE A 215 2.16 -17.79 -1.57
C ILE A 215 0.76 -18.37 -1.86
N PRO A 216 0.47 -19.64 -1.50
CA PRO A 216 -0.79 -20.31 -1.87
C PRO A 216 -2.05 -19.68 -1.29
N PHE A 217 -1.91 -18.83 -0.28
CA PHE A 217 -3.00 -18.10 0.37
C PHE A 217 -3.03 -16.62 -0.02
N ALA A 218 -2.23 -16.17 -0.99
CA ALA A 218 -2.41 -14.84 -1.56
C ALA A 218 -3.53 -14.84 -2.60
N CYS A 219 -4.22 -13.73 -2.72
CA CYS A 219 -5.36 -13.55 -3.64
C CYS A 219 -4.96 -13.65 -5.11
N ASN A 220 -3.73 -13.31 -5.43
CA ASN A 220 -3.15 -13.41 -6.76
C ASN A 220 -2.04 -14.49 -6.84
N TYR A 221 -2.19 -15.58 -6.09
CA TYR A 221 -1.28 -16.72 -6.16
C TYR A 221 -1.04 -17.16 -7.61
N ASP A 222 0.22 -17.14 -8.03
CA ASP A 222 0.66 -17.57 -9.35
C ASP A 222 1.61 -18.78 -9.22
N PRO A 223 1.15 -20.01 -9.50
CA PRO A 223 1.99 -21.21 -9.45
C PRO A 223 3.02 -21.29 -10.58
N LEU A 224 2.95 -20.42 -11.59
CA LEU A 224 3.85 -20.40 -12.74
C LEU A 224 5.02 -19.43 -12.57
N ALA A 225 5.03 -18.61 -11.52
CA ALA A 225 6.14 -17.73 -11.21
C ALA A 225 7.39 -18.55 -10.78
N ASP A 226 8.57 -18.08 -11.19
CA ASP A 226 9.82 -18.78 -10.88
C ASP A 226 10.33 -18.50 -9.46
N TYR A 227 10.01 -17.32 -8.93
CA TYR A 227 10.35 -16.93 -7.57
C TYR A 227 9.33 -15.98 -6.94
N ILE A 228 9.40 -15.89 -5.62
CA ILE A 228 8.48 -15.10 -4.80
C ILE A 228 8.91 -13.63 -4.74
N ASP A 229 8.03 -12.73 -5.15
CA ASP A 229 8.08 -11.33 -4.80
C ASP A 229 6.89 -10.99 -3.89
N ILE A 230 7.18 -10.76 -2.60
CA ILE A 230 6.15 -10.49 -1.60
C ILE A 230 5.45 -9.15 -1.81
N SER A 231 6.08 -8.20 -2.53
CA SER A 231 5.48 -6.90 -2.83
C SER A 231 4.39 -6.98 -3.89
N LEU A 232 4.45 -8.02 -4.74
CA LEU A 232 3.43 -8.34 -5.73
C LEU A 232 2.29 -9.16 -5.13
N CYS A 233 2.45 -9.73 -3.94
CA CYS A 233 1.40 -10.52 -3.30
C CYS A 233 0.26 -9.65 -2.78
N ASP A 234 -0.94 -9.91 -3.26
CA ASP A 234 -2.17 -9.31 -2.79
C ASP A 234 -2.80 -10.16 -1.70
N PHE A 235 -2.92 -9.60 -0.51
CA PHE A 235 -3.56 -10.24 0.64
C PHE A 235 -4.87 -9.57 1.03
N SER A 236 -5.44 -8.74 0.16
CA SER A 236 -6.53 -7.84 0.53
C SER A 236 -7.77 -8.01 -0.33
N THR A 237 -7.62 -8.28 -1.62
CA THR A 237 -8.76 -8.23 -2.56
C THR A 237 -9.72 -9.40 -2.47
N CYS A 238 -9.27 -10.54 -1.94
CA CYS A 238 -10.07 -11.74 -1.74
C CYS A 238 -10.33 -12.04 -0.26
N VAL A 239 -9.98 -11.10 0.62
CA VAL A 239 -10.27 -11.17 2.06
C VAL A 239 -11.65 -10.59 2.29
N GLY A 240 -12.48 -11.36 2.99
CA GLY A 240 -13.82 -10.93 3.37
C GLY A 240 -14.40 -11.83 4.44
N CYS A 241 -15.64 -11.54 4.84
CA CYS A 241 -16.33 -12.38 5.78
C CYS A 241 -16.87 -13.62 5.05
N THR A 242 -16.31 -14.80 5.31
CA THR A 242 -16.79 -16.05 4.73
C THR A 242 -17.78 -16.79 5.62
N ASP A 243 -18.19 -16.18 6.74
CA ASP A 243 -19.17 -16.75 7.65
C ASP A 243 -20.59 -16.46 7.12
N PRO A 244 -21.36 -17.49 6.72
CA PRO A 244 -22.72 -17.31 6.18
C PRO A 244 -23.70 -16.71 7.20
N ASP A 245 -23.39 -16.72 8.50
CA ASP A 245 -24.23 -16.15 9.56
C ASP A 245 -23.92 -14.66 9.83
N ALA A 246 -22.91 -14.08 9.15
CA ALA A 246 -22.57 -12.67 9.27
C ALA A 246 -23.37 -11.78 8.32
N CYS A 247 -23.65 -10.55 8.76
CA CYS A 247 -24.41 -9.53 8.05
C CYS A 247 -23.73 -9.05 6.76
N ASN A 248 -22.41 -9.09 6.72
CA ASN A 248 -21.61 -8.72 5.56
C ASN A 248 -20.89 -9.94 4.96
N TYR A 249 -21.52 -11.12 5.06
CA TYR A 249 -21.06 -12.32 4.38
C TYR A 249 -20.78 -12.05 2.90
N ASP A 250 -19.56 -12.34 2.47
CA ASP A 250 -19.10 -12.23 1.11
C ASP A 250 -18.80 -13.62 0.55
N SER A 251 -19.70 -14.09 -0.30
CA SER A 251 -19.56 -15.38 -1.01
C SER A 251 -18.42 -15.43 -2.04
N ALA A 252 -17.83 -14.29 -2.41
CA ALA A 252 -16.70 -14.19 -3.32
C ALA A 252 -15.35 -14.18 -2.60
N ALA A 253 -15.33 -13.98 -1.28
CA ALA A 253 -14.11 -14.02 -0.49
C ALA A 253 -13.56 -15.46 -0.40
N THR A 254 -12.28 -15.63 -0.70
CA THR A 254 -11.59 -16.93 -0.62
C THR A 254 -10.69 -17.02 0.60
N LEU A 255 -10.37 -15.88 1.23
CA LEU A 255 -9.62 -15.84 2.49
C LEU A 255 -10.54 -15.39 3.64
N PRO A 256 -10.71 -16.25 4.66
CA PRO A 256 -11.59 -15.95 5.79
C PRO A 256 -10.97 -14.90 6.70
N SER A 257 -11.69 -13.81 6.96
CA SER A 257 -11.35 -12.86 8.02
C SER A 257 -12.52 -12.64 8.96
N ALA A 258 -12.49 -13.35 10.09
CA ALA A 258 -13.50 -13.22 11.15
C ALA A 258 -13.55 -11.79 11.73
N ALA A 259 -12.44 -11.04 11.67
CA ALA A 259 -12.38 -9.66 12.16
C ALA A 259 -13.14 -8.67 11.25
N LEU A 260 -13.41 -9.04 10.00
CA LEU A 260 -14.24 -8.26 9.10
C LEU A 260 -15.72 -8.66 9.15
N CYS A 261 -16.07 -9.77 9.80
CA CYS A 261 -17.45 -10.21 9.93
C CYS A 261 -18.23 -9.30 10.87
N GLU A 262 -19.28 -8.68 10.35
CA GLU A 262 -20.25 -7.92 11.12
C GLU A 262 -21.41 -8.84 11.48
N TYR A 263 -21.77 -8.88 12.76
CA TYR A 263 -22.91 -9.65 13.25
C TYR A 263 -23.93 -8.70 13.88
N PRO A 264 -25.20 -9.12 14.02
CA PRO A 264 -26.18 -8.31 14.71
C PRO A 264 -25.70 -7.97 16.13
N VAL A 265 -25.96 -6.74 16.55
CA VAL A 265 -25.47 -6.18 17.84
C VAL A 265 -25.90 -7.05 19.03
N ILE A 266 -27.03 -7.74 18.90
CA ILE A 266 -27.66 -8.64 19.88
C ILE A 266 -28.47 -9.71 19.12
N TYR A 267 -28.60 -10.91 19.69
CA TYR A 267 -29.14 -12.11 19.03
C TYR A 267 -30.65 -12.11 18.73
N PHE A 268 -31.39 -11.10 19.19
CA PHE A 268 -32.82 -10.89 18.89
C PHE A 268 -33.04 -9.81 17.81
N LEU A 269 -31.97 -9.19 17.31
CA LEU A 269 -32.02 -8.29 16.15
C LEU A 269 -31.42 -8.96 14.91
N ASP A 270 -31.92 -8.58 13.75
CA ASP A 270 -31.34 -8.91 12.46
C ASP A 270 -30.21 -7.92 12.08
N CYS A 271 -29.66 -8.11 10.89
CA CYS A 271 -28.54 -7.32 10.38
C CYS A 271 -28.87 -5.86 10.03
N ASN A 272 -30.15 -5.50 9.97
CA ASN A 272 -30.60 -4.12 9.80
C ASN A 272 -30.92 -3.46 11.15
N GLY A 273 -30.81 -4.21 12.25
CA GLY A 273 -31.21 -3.77 13.58
C GLY A 273 -32.72 -3.87 13.82
N ASP A 274 -33.43 -4.67 13.02
CA ASP A 274 -34.85 -4.96 13.20
C ASP A 274 -35.04 -6.22 14.07
N CYS A 275 -36.13 -6.29 14.83
CA CYS A 275 -36.40 -7.45 15.68
C CYS A 275 -36.70 -8.71 14.86
N ILE A 276 -36.07 -9.83 15.24
CA ILE A 276 -36.33 -11.15 14.63
C ILE A 276 -37.72 -11.64 15.03
N ASN A 277 -38.14 -11.37 16.27
CA ASN A 277 -39.49 -11.56 16.77
C ASN A 277 -39.97 -10.24 17.41
N ASP A 278 -41.02 -9.70 16.83
CA ASP A 278 -41.76 -8.53 17.30
C ASP A 278 -43.24 -8.82 16.99
N ALA A 279 -43.89 -9.48 17.94
CA ALA A 279 -45.22 -10.07 17.76
C ALA A 279 -46.32 -9.01 17.64
N ASP A 280 -46.14 -7.84 18.26
CA ASP A 280 -47.12 -6.77 18.30
C ASP A 280 -46.77 -5.56 17.41
N GLY A 281 -45.52 -5.49 16.92
CA GLY A 281 -45.04 -4.54 15.92
C GLY A 281 -44.69 -3.16 16.49
N ASP A 282 -44.42 -3.05 17.80
CA ASP A 282 -44.15 -1.78 18.46
C ASP A 282 -42.68 -1.32 18.40
N GLY A 283 -41.79 -2.20 17.89
CA GLY A 283 -40.36 -1.96 17.73
C GLY A 283 -39.51 -2.33 18.95
N VAL A 284 -40.08 -2.98 19.96
CA VAL A 284 -39.37 -3.68 21.04
C VAL A 284 -39.45 -5.18 20.77
N CYS A 285 -38.32 -5.87 20.74
CA CYS A 285 -38.34 -7.31 20.45
C CYS A 285 -38.98 -8.07 21.60
N ASP A 286 -39.70 -9.16 21.33
CA ASP A 286 -40.42 -9.98 22.31
C ASP A 286 -39.55 -10.36 23.52
N GLU A 287 -38.26 -10.68 23.30
CA GLU A 287 -37.32 -11.04 24.37
C GLU A 287 -36.92 -9.86 25.28
N GLN A 288 -37.21 -8.63 24.85
CA GLN A 288 -36.98 -7.38 25.58
C GLN A 288 -38.27 -6.76 26.11
N GLU A 289 -39.42 -7.41 25.90
CA GLU A 289 -40.69 -6.91 26.38
C GLU A 289 -40.81 -7.04 27.90
N ILE A 290 -41.12 -5.92 28.54
CA ILE A 290 -41.43 -5.86 29.96
C ILE A 290 -42.95 -5.86 30.09
N LEU A 291 -43.50 -7.02 30.46
CA LEU A 291 -44.93 -7.19 30.70
C LEU A 291 -45.41 -6.37 31.90
N GLY A 292 -46.41 -5.52 31.71
CA GLY A 292 -47.06 -4.76 32.78
C GLY A 292 -48.05 -3.74 32.26
N CYS A 293 -48.80 -3.09 33.15
CA CYS A 293 -49.82 -2.16 32.69
C CYS A 293 -49.21 -0.92 32.00
N THR A 294 -49.50 -0.73 30.71
CA THR A 294 -49.04 0.42 29.90
C THR A 294 -50.03 1.60 29.92
N ASN A 295 -51.22 1.44 30.51
CA ASN A 295 -52.21 2.50 30.59
C ASN A 295 -51.88 3.52 31.71
N PRO A 296 -51.57 4.79 31.40
CA PRO A 296 -51.21 5.79 32.40
C PRO A 296 -52.35 6.21 33.34
N GLU A 297 -53.60 5.83 33.04
CA GLU A 297 -54.77 6.08 33.91
C GLU A 297 -55.03 4.94 34.91
N ALA A 298 -54.36 3.80 34.77
CA ALA A 298 -54.49 2.67 35.69
C ALA A 298 -53.66 2.89 36.97
N VAL A 299 -54.14 2.39 38.09
CA VAL A 299 -53.46 2.60 39.40
C VAL A 299 -52.16 1.81 39.54
N ASN A 300 -51.95 0.80 38.70
CA ASN A 300 -50.75 -0.01 38.64
C ASN A 300 -49.96 0.19 37.33
N PHE A 301 -50.10 1.36 36.69
CA PHE A 301 -49.29 1.75 35.54
C PHE A 301 -47.79 1.57 35.83
N ASN A 302 -47.09 0.86 34.95
CA ASN A 302 -45.65 0.71 34.99
C ASN A 302 -45.01 1.50 33.84
N PRO A 303 -44.24 2.57 34.13
CA PRO A 303 -43.61 3.38 33.09
C PRO A 303 -42.47 2.67 32.33
N TYR A 304 -42.10 1.46 32.76
CA TYR A 304 -41.13 0.61 32.06
C TYR A 304 -41.78 -0.59 31.37
N ALA A 305 -43.11 -0.76 31.48
CA ALA A 305 -43.78 -1.79 30.71
C ALA A 305 -43.79 -1.38 29.24
N THR A 306 -43.35 -2.30 28.39
CA THR A 306 -43.38 -2.15 26.94
C THR A 306 -44.58 -2.87 26.35
N ASP A 307 -45.09 -3.93 27.00
CA ASP A 307 -46.30 -4.64 26.57
C ASP A 307 -47.32 -4.81 27.72
N ASP A 308 -48.62 -4.64 27.40
CA ASP A 308 -49.74 -4.74 28.34
C ASP A 308 -50.20 -6.18 28.52
N ASN A 309 -49.81 -6.78 29.64
CA ASN A 309 -50.26 -8.12 30.03
C ASN A 309 -51.71 -8.18 30.55
N GLY A 310 -52.51 -7.12 30.34
CA GLY A 310 -53.89 -7.02 30.79
C GLY A 310 -54.03 -6.86 32.30
N SER A 311 -52.93 -6.58 33.01
CA SER A 311 -52.96 -6.36 34.46
C SER A 311 -53.47 -4.98 34.84
N CYS A 312 -53.77 -4.08 33.89
CA CYS A 312 -54.23 -2.73 34.18
C CYS A 312 -55.49 -2.70 35.06
N ILE A 313 -55.32 -2.19 36.27
CA ILE A 313 -56.41 -1.99 37.24
C ILE A 313 -56.95 -0.58 37.05
N VAL A 314 -58.13 -0.49 36.44
CA VAL A 314 -58.90 0.75 36.32
C VAL A 314 -60.06 0.66 37.31
N LEU A 315 -59.97 1.39 38.42
CA LEU A 315 -61.01 1.34 39.46
C LEU A 315 -62.22 2.18 39.05
N THR A 316 -63.42 1.60 39.13
CA THR A 316 -64.68 2.27 38.80
C THR A 316 -65.35 2.81 40.06
N GLY A 317 -65.46 4.14 40.16
CA GLY A 317 -66.09 4.79 41.31
C GLY A 317 -67.63 4.78 41.24
N GLY A 318 -68.29 4.28 42.29
CA GLY A 318 -69.75 4.15 42.34
C GLY A 318 -70.30 4.03 43.77
N CYS A 319 -71.51 3.51 43.92
CA CYS A 319 -72.14 3.36 45.23
C CYS A 319 -71.85 1.98 45.83
N VAL A 320 -70.85 1.88 46.71
CA VAL A 320 -70.41 0.61 47.33
C VAL A 320 -71.11 0.26 48.65
N ILE A 321 -72.17 0.99 49.01
CA ILE A 321 -72.85 0.82 50.30
C ILE A 321 -73.98 -0.22 50.13
N PRO A 322 -73.90 -1.43 50.73
CA PRO A 322 -74.82 -2.53 50.41
C PRO A 322 -76.31 -2.30 50.73
N PHE A 323 -76.60 -1.31 51.58
CA PHE A 323 -77.95 -0.91 51.95
C PHE A 323 -78.45 0.32 51.16
N ALA A 324 -77.64 0.85 50.24
CA ALA A 324 -78.12 1.79 49.24
C ALA A 324 -78.92 1.05 48.16
N CYS A 325 -79.86 1.74 47.57
CA CYS A 325 -80.85 1.21 46.65
C CYS A 325 -80.33 1.05 45.24
N ASN A 326 -79.35 1.85 44.89
CA ASN A 326 -78.52 1.69 43.73
C ASN A 326 -77.12 1.21 44.16
N TYR A 327 -77.04 0.40 45.23
CA TYR A 327 -75.81 -0.32 45.54
C TYR A 327 -75.36 -1.05 44.28
N ASP A 328 -74.17 -0.69 43.84
CA ASP A 328 -73.52 -1.28 42.70
C ASP A 328 -72.45 -2.24 43.25
N PRO A 329 -72.71 -3.56 43.22
CA PRO A 329 -71.73 -4.53 43.67
C PRO A 329 -70.48 -4.58 42.77
N GLU A 330 -70.50 -3.95 41.58
CA GLU A 330 -69.36 -3.86 40.67
C GLU A 330 -68.53 -2.59 40.85
N ALA A 331 -68.95 -1.66 41.73
CA ALA A 331 -68.15 -0.47 42.04
C ALA A 331 -67.02 -0.78 43.03
N ASP A 332 -65.79 -0.37 42.72
CA ASP A 332 -64.60 -0.71 43.53
C ASP A 332 -64.44 0.20 44.76
N TYR A 333 -64.93 1.45 44.68
CA TYR A 333 -64.83 2.41 45.78
C TYR A 333 -65.98 3.43 45.79
N TYR A 334 -66.24 3.98 46.98
CA TYR A 334 -67.30 4.96 47.20
C TYR A 334 -67.00 6.29 46.48
N LEU A 335 -67.80 6.62 45.48
CA LEU A 335 -67.79 7.93 44.84
C LEU A 335 -68.76 8.87 45.58
N PRO A 336 -68.30 9.97 46.20
CA PRO A 336 -69.15 10.81 47.05
C PRO A 336 -70.39 11.36 46.30
N GLY A 337 -71.58 11.06 46.83
CA GLY A 337 -72.87 11.48 46.25
C GLY A 337 -73.52 10.50 45.27
N SER A 338 -72.92 9.32 45.06
CA SER A 338 -73.43 8.29 44.15
C SER A 338 -74.56 7.40 44.73
N CYS A 339 -74.74 7.35 46.05
CA CYS A 339 -75.71 6.44 46.70
C CYS A 339 -77.12 7.02 46.89
N ASP A 340 -78.13 6.26 46.48
CA ASP A 340 -79.57 6.47 46.69
C ASP A 340 -80.06 5.56 47.82
N PHE A 341 -80.95 6.02 48.71
CA PHE A 341 -81.46 5.26 49.86
C PHE A 341 -83.00 5.14 49.88
N SER A 342 -83.65 5.37 48.74
CA SER A 342 -85.11 5.47 48.62
C SER A 342 -85.93 4.18 48.88
N CYS A 343 -85.28 3.02 48.95
CA CYS A 343 -85.84 1.66 49.03
C CYS A 343 -85.81 1.03 50.44
N LEU A 344 -85.18 1.65 51.44
CA LEU A 344 -85.04 1.09 52.79
C LEU A 344 -86.36 1.07 53.61
N PHE A 345 -87.52 1.19 52.94
CA PHE A 345 -88.86 1.18 53.51
C PHE A 345 -89.82 0.33 52.65
N GLY A 346 -89.74 -1.00 52.75
CA GLY A 346 -90.72 -1.93 52.13
C GLY A 346 -90.40 -3.42 52.36
N GLU A 347 -91.42 -4.22 52.71
CA GLU A 347 -91.30 -5.57 53.30
C GLU A 347 -91.14 -6.77 52.32
N ALA A 348 -90.37 -7.77 52.79
CA ALA A 348 -90.56 -9.24 52.78
C ALA A 348 -90.58 -10.09 51.46
N SER A 349 -89.70 -11.11 51.43
CA SER A 349 -89.99 -12.57 51.29
C SER A 349 -89.17 -13.36 50.23
N GLY A 350 -88.45 -14.42 50.67
CA GLY A 350 -88.71 -15.81 50.18
C GLY A 350 -87.77 -16.51 49.17
N MET A 351 -86.86 -17.36 49.70
CA MET A 351 -86.39 -18.74 49.33
C MET A 351 -86.20 -19.26 47.88
N ILE A 352 -85.07 -19.96 47.64
CA ILE A 352 -84.88 -21.12 46.71
C ILE A 352 -83.77 -22.08 47.22
N GLU A 353 -83.76 -23.31 46.69
CA GLU A 353 -83.30 -24.60 47.25
C GLU A 353 -82.01 -25.13 46.57
N SER A 354 -81.21 -25.91 47.30
CA SER A 354 -80.01 -26.72 46.90
C SER A 354 -78.61 -26.08 46.92
N GLU A 355 -78.32 -25.32 47.97
CA GLU A 355 -76.94 -24.90 48.29
C GLU A 355 -76.42 -25.67 49.51
N CYS A 356 -75.11 -25.92 49.58
CA CYS A 356 -74.45 -26.47 50.77
C CYS A 356 -74.73 -25.55 51.98
N ASP A 357 -75.50 -26.04 52.96
CA ASP A 357 -76.04 -25.29 54.09
C ASP A 357 -75.31 -25.57 55.42
N ASP A 358 -74.19 -26.30 55.37
CA ASP A 358 -73.27 -26.47 56.49
C ASP A 358 -72.31 -25.28 56.59
N SER A 359 -72.48 -24.45 57.63
CA SER A 359 -71.65 -23.26 57.88
C SER A 359 -70.16 -23.57 58.08
N ASN A 360 -69.77 -24.84 58.22
CA ASN A 360 -68.38 -25.27 58.35
C ASN A 360 -67.77 -25.80 57.03
N ALA A 361 -68.55 -25.90 55.97
CA ALA A 361 -68.07 -26.29 54.65
C ALA A 361 -67.35 -25.12 53.96
N CYS A 362 -66.30 -25.43 53.21
CA CYS A 362 -65.55 -24.43 52.44
C CYS A 362 -66.33 -23.91 51.21
N ASN A 363 -67.42 -24.57 50.82
CA ASN A 363 -68.34 -24.16 49.76
C ASN A 363 -69.76 -23.82 50.28
N PHE A 364 -69.89 -23.30 51.51
CA PHE A 364 -71.18 -22.87 52.07
C PHE A 364 -71.89 -21.86 51.15
N GLY A 365 -73.13 -22.15 50.76
CA GLY A 365 -73.91 -21.35 49.82
C GLY A 365 -73.70 -21.68 48.35
N ALA A 366 -72.91 -22.71 48.00
CA ALA A 366 -72.71 -23.15 46.62
C ALA A 366 -73.59 -24.35 46.25
N GLU A 367 -74.00 -24.45 44.99
CA GLU A 367 -74.72 -25.62 44.45
C GLU A 367 -73.79 -26.86 44.41
N GLY A 368 -74.19 -27.97 45.04
CA GLY A 368 -73.44 -29.24 45.06
C GLY A 368 -73.15 -29.80 46.46
N ASP A 369 -72.43 -30.92 46.53
CA ASP A 369 -72.08 -31.58 47.80
C ASP A 369 -71.11 -30.72 48.64
N CYS A 370 -71.26 -30.76 49.97
CA CYS A 370 -70.40 -29.99 50.87
C CYS A 370 -68.95 -30.52 50.88
N MET A 371 -67.99 -29.61 50.72
CA MET A 371 -66.56 -29.87 50.80
C MET A 371 -65.99 -29.29 52.10
N TYR A 372 -64.91 -29.90 52.60
CA TYR A 372 -64.29 -29.50 53.87
C TYR A 372 -62.80 -29.20 53.70
N PHE A 373 -62.29 -28.28 54.51
CA PHE A 373 -60.85 -28.00 54.58
C PHE A 373 -60.09 -29.19 55.18
N ASP A 374 -58.87 -29.42 54.70
CA ASP A 374 -57.94 -30.35 55.34
C ASP A 374 -57.49 -29.90 56.74
N ILE A 375 -56.65 -30.72 57.38
CA ILE A 375 -56.18 -30.48 58.75
C ILE A 375 -55.39 -29.16 58.87
N ASP A 376 -54.82 -28.69 57.74
CA ASP A 376 -53.96 -27.52 57.66
C ASP A 376 -54.73 -26.26 57.20
N GLY A 377 -55.99 -26.40 56.75
CA GLY A 377 -56.91 -25.30 56.41
C GLY A 377 -56.75 -24.75 54.99
N GLU A 378 -56.00 -25.43 54.12
CA GLU A 378 -55.48 -24.84 52.87
C GLU A 378 -56.20 -25.36 51.63
N ILE A 379 -56.74 -26.59 51.67
CA ILE A 379 -57.32 -27.25 50.48
C ILE A 379 -58.73 -27.77 50.78
N CYS A 380 -59.68 -27.42 49.92
CA CYS A 380 -61.08 -27.83 49.98
C CYS A 380 -61.26 -29.18 49.26
N MET A 381 -61.61 -30.23 50.00
CA MET A 381 -61.63 -31.61 49.51
C MET A 381 -62.97 -32.33 49.75
N PRO A 382 -63.34 -33.33 48.94
CA PRO A 382 -64.57 -34.11 49.12
C PRO A 382 -64.48 -35.01 50.36
N GLY A 383 -65.46 -34.87 51.27
CA GLY A 383 -65.66 -35.74 52.42
C GLY A 383 -66.49 -36.98 52.06
N GLY A 384 -66.23 -38.10 52.74
CA GLY A 384 -67.01 -39.33 52.57
C GLY A 384 -66.49 -40.47 53.43
N CYS A 385 -67.14 -41.64 53.42
CA CYS A 385 -66.72 -42.74 54.28
C CYS A 385 -65.40 -43.37 53.82
N THR A 386 -64.31 -43.16 54.57
CA THR A 386 -62.99 -43.74 54.28
C THR A 386 -62.72 -45.10 54.94
N LEU A 387 -63.69 -45.65 55.68
CA LEU A 387 -63.54 -46.96 56.34
C LEU A 387 -63.91 -48.09 55.37
N VAL A 388 -62.89 -48.85 54.95
CA VAL A 388 -62.99 -49.93 53.95
C VAL A 388 -64.02 -51.02 54.28
N ASP A 389 -64.42 -51.15 55.55
CA ASP A 389 -65.39 -52.15 56.00
C ASP A 389 -66.85 -51.66 55.92
N ALA A 390 -67.09 -50.40 55.55
CA ALA A 390 -68.43 -49.83 55.39
C ALA A 390 -69.01 -50.11 54.00
N CYS A 391 -70.32 -50.34 53.92
CA CYS A 391 -71.03 -50.59 52.67
C CYS A 391 -71.03 -49.41 51.69
N ASN A 392 -70.88 -48.19 52.19
CA ASN A 392 -70.73 -46.97 51.40
C ASN A 392 -69.30 -46.42 51.47
N TYR A 393 -68.31 -47.30 51.63
CA TYR A 393 -66.89 -46.93 51.50
C TYR A 393 -66.67 -46.22 50.15
N ASP A 394 -66.08 -45.03 50.21
CA ASP A 394 -65.69 -44.24 49.04
C ASP A 394 -64.16 -44.17 48.96
N SER A 395 -63.61 -44.79 47.91
CA SER A 395 -62.16 -44.78 47.65
C SER A 395 -61.61 -43.43 47.22
N ASN A 396 -62.49 -42.47 46.87
CA ASN A 396 -62.11 -41.11 46.49
C ASN A 396 -62.22 -40.12 47.64
N ALA A 397 -62.85 -40.51 48.76
CA ALA A 397 -62.92 -39.68 49.96
C ALA A 397 -61.55 -39.62 50.65
N GLN A 398 -61.05 -38.42 50.90
CA GLN A 398 -59.77 -38.18 51.57
C GLN A 398 -59.95 -37.80 53.05
N TYR A 399 -61.21 -37.54 53.46
CA TYR A 399 -61.59 -37.17 54.82
C TYR A 399 -62.84 -37.94 55.24
N ASN A 400 -62.82 -38.55 56.43
CA ASN A 400 -63.98 -39.26 56.98
C ASN A 400 -64.93 -38.27 57.68
N ASP A 401 -66.06 -37.99 57.04
CA ASP A 401 -67.09 -37.07 57.52
C ASP A 401 -68.10 -37.73 58.49
N GLY A 402 -67.92 -39.01 58.83
CA GLY A 402 -68.80 -39.76 59.71
C GLY A 402 -70.00 -40.42 59.02
N SER A 403 -70.07 -40.38 57.68
CA SER A 403 -71.17 -40.93 56.87
C SER A 403 -71.17 -42.47 56.71
N CYS A 404 -70.27 -43.21 57.35
CA CYS A 404 -70.12 -44.66 57.16
C CYS A 404 -71.35 -45.50 57.58
N ASP A 405 -71.96 -46.20 56.62
CA ASP A 405 -73.06 -47.14 56.77
C ASP A 405 -72.57 -48.58 56.55
N TYR A 406 -72.89 -49.48 57.48
CA TYR A 406 -72.48 -50.89 57.47
C TYR A 406 -73.62 -51.86 57.12
N THR A 407 -74.79 -51.34 56.71
CA THR A 407 -76.01 -52.14 56.58
C THR A 407 -76.63 -52.17 55.17
N ALA A 408 -76.21 -51.31 54.24
CA ALA A 408 -76.81 -51.17 52.91
C ALA A 408 -76.43 -52.22 51.85
N CYS A 409 -75.34 -52.98 52.02
CA CYS A 409 -74.82 -53.91 51.01
C CYS A 409 -75.26 -55.38 51.22
N VAL A 410 -76.28 -55.61 52.06
CA VAL A 410 -76.90 -56.92 52.26
C VAL A 410 -78.30 -56.92 51.64
N THR A 411 -78.49 -57.65 50.54
CA THR A 411 -79.86 -57.99 50.09
C THR A 411 -80.25 -59.36 50.65
N ILE A 412 -81.27 -59.37 51.50
CA ILE A 412 -81.79 -60.56 52.16
C ILE A 412 -82.89 -61.17 51.28
N GLY A 413 -82.60 -62.32 50.64
CA GLY A 413 -83.62 -63.15 49.99
C GLY A 413 -84.20 -64.19 50.97
N PHE A 414 -85.52 -64.24 51.11
CA PHE A 414 -86.24 -65.18 51.97
C PHE A 414 -86.70 -66.40 51.15
N SER A 415 -86.31 -67.62 51.54
CA SER A 415 -86.85 -68.86 50.98
C SER A 415 -88.08 -69.30 51.79
N GLU A 416 -89.27 -69.32 51.16
CA GLU A 416 -90.53 -69.75 51.79
C GLU A 416 -90.55 -71.25 52.17
N GLU A 417 -89.60 -72.06 51.68
CA GLU A 417 -89.56 -73.51 51.99
C GLU A 417 -88.66 -73.87 53.19
N THR A 418 -87.71 -73.02 53.58
CA THR A 418 -86.75 -73.36 54.65
C THR A 418 -86.58 -72.30 55.74
N GLY A 419 -87.23 -71.14 55.64
CA GLY A 419 -87.25 -70.12 56.69
C GLY A 419 -85.87 -69.57 57.09
N ASN A 420 -84.91 -69.55 56.15
CA ASN A 420 -83.55 -69.05 56.38
C ASN A 420 -83.10 -68.15 55.23
N ASN A 421 -82.31 -67.13 55.56
CA ASN A 421 -81.78 -66.15 54.61
C ASN A 421 -80.62 -66.75 53.81
N ILE A 422 -80.64 -66.58 52.48
CA ILE A 422 -79.57 -67.03 51.57
C ILE A 422 -78.74 -65.81 51.15
N VAL A 423 -77.42 -65.89 51.34
CA VAL A 423 -76.44 -64.86 50.94
C VAL A 423 -75.70 -65.35 49.70
N THR A 424 -75.67 -64.56 48.62
CA THR A 424 -74.93 -64.85 47.37
C THR A 424 -74.05 -63.67 46.98
N VAL A 425 -72.76 -63.92 46.75
CA VAL A 425 -71.75 -62.95 46.31
C VAL A 425 -71.48 -63.17 44.81
N GLN A 426 -71.67 -62.13 43.97
CA GLN A 426 -71.50 -62.21 42.52
C GLN A 426 -70.11 -61.70 42.08
N GLY A 427 -69.41 -62.46 41.25
CA GLY A 427 -68.08 -62.11 40.68
C GLY A 427 -67.58 -63.21 39.74
N CYS A 428 -66.48 -63.01 39.02
CA CYS A 428 -65.96 -64.01 38.07
C CYS A 428 -65.41 -65.24 38.83
N THR A 429 -65.99 -66.42 38.58
CA THR A 429 -65.63 -67.66 39.32
C THR A 429 -64.61 -68.56 38.61
N ASN A 430 -64.11 -68.16 37.43
CA ASN A 430 -63.15 -68.95 36.65
C ASN A 430 -61.68 -68.58 36.99
N PRO A 431 -60.88 -69.48 37.59
CA PRO A 431 -59.49 -69.20 37.98
C PRO A 431 -58.53 -68.88 36.82
N ALA A 432 -58.93 -69.15 35.58
CA ALA A 432 -58.14 -68.84 34.38
C ALA A 432 -58.42 -67.43 33.82
N ALA A 433 -59.36 -66.69 34.40
CA ALA A 433 -59.67 -65.32 34.01
C ALA A 433 -58.75 -64.30 34.72
N CYS A 434 -58.36 -63.26 34.00
CA CYS A 434 -57.55 -62.15 34.50
C CYS A 434 -58.23 -61.40 35.67
N ASN A 435 -59.56 -61.41 35.74
CA ASN A 435 -60.36 -60.79 36.81
C ASN A 435 -61.08 -61.80 37.71
N PHE A 436 -60.48 -62.98 37.93
CA PHE A 436 -61.01 -64.00 38.85
C PHE A 436 -61.17 -63.45 40.28
N ASP A 437 -62.36 -63.64 40.85
CA ASP A 437 -62.67 -63.31 42.24
C ASP A 437 -62.89 -64.60 43.06
N SER A 438 -61.95 -64.86 43.96
CA SER A 438 -61.97 -66.03 44.85
C SER A 438 -63.10 -66.03 45.88
N SER A 439 -63.78 -64.90 46.08
CA SER A 439 -64.91 -64.74 47.00
C SER A 439 -66.28 -64.89 46.33
N ALA A 440 -66.31 -64.93 45.01
CA ALA A 440 -67.54 -65.10 44.24
C ALA A 440 -68.13 -66.51 44.40
N THR A 441 -69.43 -66.56 44.72
CA THR A 441 -70.21 -67.82 44.85
C THR A 441 -71.18 -68.04 43.70
N SER A 442 -71.32 -67.05 42.80
CA SER A 442 -72.03 -67.15 41.53
C SER A 442 -71.33 -66.30 40.48
N ASP A 443 -71.14 -66.86 39.29
CA ASP A 443 -70.55 -66.15 38.14
C ASP A 443 -71.47 -65.01 37.68
N ASN A 444 -70.92 -63.82 37.47
CA ASN A 444 -71.62 -62.67 36.93
C ASN A 444 -71.49 -62.54 35.40
N GLY A 445 -70.80 -63.48 34.75
CA GLY A 445 -70.66 -63.54 33.29
C GLY A 445 -69.66 -62.54 32.70
N GLN A 446 -68.84 -61.91 33.53
CA GLN A 446 -67.87 -60.88 33.15
C GLN A 446 -66.41 -61.36 33.25
N CYS A 447 -66.13 -62.65 33.04
CA CYS A 447 -64.76 -63.17 33.08
C CYS A 447 -63.92 -62.74 31.85
N GLU A 448 -62.75 -62.14 32.09
CA GLU A 448 -61.83 -61.61 31.07
C GLU A 448 -60.62 -62.53 30.86
N PHE A 449 -60.21 -62.80 29.61
CA PHE A 449 -59.15 -63.78 29.30
C PHE A 449 -58.03 -63.28 28.38
N SER A 450 -58.07 -62.03 27.90
CA SER A 450 -57.27 -61.59 26.74
C SER A 450 -56.20 -60.53 27.03
N THR A 451 -56.12 -59.96 28.24
CA THR A 451 -55.23 -58.83 28.55
C THR A 451 -53.93 -59.21 29.28
N CYS A 452 -53.76 -60.48 29.66
CA CYS A 452 -52.61 -60.92 30.47
C CYS A 452 -51.43 -61.53 29.68
N TYR A 453 -51.44 -61.56 28.34
CA TYR A 453 -50.33 -62.08 27.53
C TYR A 453 -49.66 -60.96 26.73
N ALA A 454 -48.63 -60.33 27.28
CA ALA A 454 -47.78 -59.41 26.53
C ALA A 454 -46.82 -60.19 25.62
N MET A 455 -47.00 -60.06 24.30
CA MET A 455 -46.17 -60.68 23.26
C MET A 455 -45.18 -59.64 22.70
N GLY A 456 -43.93 -60.04 22.46
CA GLY A 456 -42.87 -59.18 21.90
C GLY A 456 -41.49 -59.84 21.99
N CYS A 457 -40.43 -59.17 21.52
CA CYS A 457 -39.09 -59.75 21.57
C CYS A 457 -38.57 -59.88 23.02
N THR A 458 -38.29 -61.11 23.46
CA THR A 458 -37.80 -61.43 24.82
C THR A 458 -36.28 -61.54 24.93
N ASP A 459 -35.55 -61.34 23.84
CA ASP A 459 -34.09 -61.45 23.81
C ASP A 459 -33.45 -60.08 24.04
N GLN A 460 -32.73 -59.92 25.16
CA GLN A 460 -32.09 -58.66 25.55
C GLN A 460 -30.99 -58.20 24.57
N SER A 461 -30.54 -59.07 23.67
CA SER A 461 -29.53 -58.75 22.64
C SER A 461 -30.11 -58.21 21.33
N ALA A 462 -31.43 -58.21 21.15
CA ALA A 462 -32.09 -57.64 19.99
C ALA A 462 -32.42 -56.15 20.18
N ILE A 463 -32.36 -55.35 19.12
CA ILE A 463 -32.57 -53.88 19.18
C ILE A 463 -34.01 -53.54 19.61
N ASN A 464 -34.97 -54.40 19.28
CA ASN A 464 -36.37 -54.25 19.64
C ASN A 464 -36.80 -55.11 20.85
N TYR A 465 -35.86 -55.41 21.76
CA TYR A 465 -36.17 -56.07 23.04
C TYR A 465 -37.24 -55.32 23.84
N SER A 466 -38.23 -56.05 24.35
CA SER A 466 -39.25 -55.53 25.25
C SER A 466 -39.21 -56.27 26.59
N ALA A 467 -38.88 -55.52 27.66
CA ALA A 467 -38.80 -56.06 29.02
C ALA A 467 -40.16 -56.54 29.58
N ASN A 468 -41.27 -56.15 28.94
CA ASN A 468 -42.62 -56.53 29.35
C ASN A 468 -43.17 -57.74 28.57
N ALA A 469 -42.44 -58.26 27.57
CA ALA A 469 -42.86 -59.43 26.81
C ALA A 469 -42.61 -60.72 27.61
N VAL A 470 -43.66 -61.54 27.76
CA VAL A 470 -43.61 -62.81 28.52
C VAL A 470 -43.47 -64.03 27.60
N MET A 471 -43.73 -63.85 26.31
CA MET A 471 -43.54 -64.86 25.26
C MET A 471 -43.01 -64.21 23.98
N ASN A 472 -42.00 -64.83 23.37
CA ASN A 472 -41.37 -64.35 22.13
C ASN A 472 -42.27 -64.62 20.92
N ASP A 473 -42.61 -63.58 20.17
CA ASP A 473 -43.46 -63.65 18.97
C ASP A 473 -42.67 -63.74 17.65
N GLY A 474 -41.35 -63.90 17.72
CA GLY A 474 -40.46 -63.99 16.55
C GLY A 474 -40.09 -62.65 15.94
N SER A 475 -40.43 -61.52 16.57
CA SER A 475 -40.14 -60.18 16.07
C SER A 475 -38.70 -59.70 16.28
N CYS A 476 -37.82 -60.45 16.96
CA CYS A 476 -36.47 -59.99 17.34
C CYS A 476 -35.60 -59.58 16.14
N ASP A 477 -35.10 -58.34 16.18
CA ASP A 477 -34.22 -57.75 15.17
C ASP A 477 -32.75 -57.75 15.65
N TYR A 478 -31.91 -58.44 14.87
CA TYR A 478 -30.47 -58.63 15.13
C TYR A 478 -29.58 -57.95 14.08
N SER A 479 -30.07 -56.90 13.41
CA SER A 479 -29.34 -56.19 12.36
C SER A 479 -28.17 -55.36 12.92
N ILE A 480 -27.04 -56.02 13.23
CA ILE A 480 -25.73 -55.37 13.43
C ILE A 480 -24.74 -55.99 12.42
N MET A 481 -24.26 -55.19 11.46
CA MET A 481 -23.03 -55.49 10.72
C MET A 481 -21.82 -55.26 11.65
N PRO A 482 -20.71 -56.00 11.52
CA PRO A 482 -19.52 -55.75 12.35
C PRO A 482 -18.96 -54.36 12.00
N VAL A 483 -18.89 -53.47 12.98
CA VAL A 483 -18.27 -52.15 12.83
C VAL A 483 -16.78 -52.31 13.08
N ASP A 484 -15.97 -52.15 12.03
CA ASP A 484 -14.56 -51.83 12.20
C ASP A 484 -14.49 -50.43 12.82
N VAL A 485 -14.20 -50.36 14.12
CA VAL A 485 -14.05 -49.09 14.85
C VAL A 485 -12.65 -48.59 14.58
N GLY A 486 -12.52 -47.72 13.59
CA GLY A 486 -11.28 -47.05 13.24
C GLY A 486 -10.94 -45.95 14.25
N GLY A 487 -9.77 -46.04 14.89
CA GLY A 487 -9.28 -45.07 15.86
C GLY A 487 -7.82 -45.33 16.24
N CYS A 488 -7.19 -44.48 17.04
CA CYS A 488 -5.80 -44.69 17.41
C CYS A 488 -5.65 -45.88 18.38
N THR A 489 -4.89 -46.91 17.98
CA THR A 489 -4.68 -48.12 18.80
C THR A 489 -3.43 -48.05 19.69
N ASP A 490 -2.68 -46.96 19.64
CA ASP A 490 -1.46 -46.78 20.43
C ASP A 490 -1.78 -46.14 21.79
N SER A 491 -1.57 -46.88 22.87
CA SER A 491 -1.81 -46.41 24.24
C SER A 491 -0.95 -45.22 24.69
N GLY A 492 0.10 -44.87 23.93
CA GLY A 492 0.93 -43.70 24.15
C GLY A 492 0.46 -42.42 23.43
N ALA A 493 -0.59 -42.51 22.61
CA ALA A 493 -1.18 -41.37 21.92
C ALA A 493 -2.29 -40.71 22.76
N ILE A 494 -2.44 -39.39 22.66
CA ILE A 494 -3.44 -38.59 23.37
C ILE A 494 -4.86 -39.02 23.01
N ASN A 495 -5.09 -39.35 21.74
CA ASN A 495 -6.39 -39.81 21.23
C ASN A 495 -6.47 -41.34 21.12
N TYR A 496 -5.73 -42.06 21.96
CA TYR A 496 -5.88 -43.51 22.11
C TYR A 496 -7.34 -43.89 22.37
N ASP A 497 -7.89 -44.76 21.52
CA ASP A 497 -9.22 -45.33 21.69
C ASP A 497 -9.11 -46.81 22.04
N ALA A 498 -9.47 -47.14 23.27
CA ALA A 498 -9.46 -48.51 23.78
C ALA A 498 -10.47 -49.44 23.06
N ASN A 499 -11.43 -48.87 22.31
CA ASN A 499 -12.40 -49.61 21.52
C ASN A 499 -12.02 -49.71 20.04
N ALA A 500 -10.97 -49.01 19.60
CA ALA A 500 -10.50 -49.09 18.23
C ALA A 500 -9.85 -50.46 17.97
N ASN A 501 -10.31 -51.15 16.93
CA ASN A 501 -9.76 -52.44 16.50
C ASN A 501 -8.91 -52.33 15.22
N MET A 502 -8.84 -51.13 14.64
CA MET A 502 -8.04 -50.81 13.48
C MET A 502 -7.45 -49.40 13.61
N ASN A 503 -6.12 -49.27 13.49
CA ASN A 503 -5.46 -47.97 13.49
C ASN A 503 -5.71 -47.26 12.15
N ASN A 504 -6.40 -46.12 12.20
CA ASN A 504 -6.74 -45.31 11.03
C ASN A 504 -5.72 -44.19 10.75
N GLY A 505 -4.55 -44.20 11.40
CA GLY A 505 -3.49 -43.22 11.21
C GLY A 505 -3.72 -41.88 11.91
N THR A 506 -4.76 -41.76 12.72
CA THR A 506 -5.11 -40.51 13.41
C THR A 506 -4.38 -40.31 14.74
N CYS A 507 -3.42 -41.16 15.12
CA CYS A 507 -2.73 -41.07 16.40
C CYS A 507 -2.03 -39.71 16.60
N LEU A 508 -2.43 -39.01 17.66
CA LEU A 508 -1.87 -37.74 18.11
C LEU A 508 -0.91 -37.99 19.27
N TYR A 509 0.32 -37.52 19.15
CA TYR A 509 1.32 -37.62 20.20
C TYR A 509 1.65 -36.25 20.76
N ASP A 510 2.03 -36.20 22.03
CA ASP A 510 2.56 -34.98 22.63
C ASP A 510 3.87 -34.61 21.93
N VAL A 511 3.90 -33.45 21.29
CA VAL A 511 5.12 -32.86 20.73
C VAL A 511 5.67 -31.92 21.79
N TYR A 512 6.83 -32.26 22.33
CA TYR A 512 7.49 -31.50 23.38
C TYR A 512 8.34 -30.38 22.79
N GLY A 513 8.00 -29.14 23.10
CA GLY A 513 8.72 -27.94 22.65
C GLY A 513 8.15 -26.71 23.34
N CYS A 514 8.71 -25.53 23.11
CA CYS A 514 8.15 -24.33 23.73
C CYS A 514 6.80 -24.00 23.08
N THR A 515 5.72 -24.00 23.87
CA THR A 515 4.36 -23.70 23.39
C THR A 515 3.98 -22.23 23.54
N ASN A 516 4.87 -21.40 24.09
CA ASN A 516 4.64 -19.97 24.27
C ASN A 516 5.09 -19.22 23.02
N ASP A 517 4.16 -18.61 22.32
CA ASP A 517 4.36 -17.86 21.07
C ASP A 517 5.20 -16.59 21.25
N MET A 518 5.39 -16.11 22.48
CA MET A 518 6.29 -15.01 22.81
C MET A 518 7.74 -15.46 23.09
N ALA A 519 8.03 -16.77 23.05
CA ALA A 519 9.37 -17.28 23.26
C ALA A 519 10.19 -17.31 21.95
N CYS A 520 11.47 -17.00 22.05
CA CYS A 520 12.44 -17.02 20.96
C CYS A 520 12.64 -18.40 20.32
N ASN A 521 12.37 -19.47 21.07
CA ASN A 521 12.41 -20.85 20.59
C ASN A 521 11.02 -21.49 20.52
N PHE A 522 9.97 -20.68 20.33
CA PHE A 522 8.62 -21.17 20.10
C PHE A 522 8.59 -22.21 18.98
N ASP A 523 8.00 -23.37 19.28
CA ASP A 523 7.77 -24.43 18.32
C ASP A 523 6.27 -24.55 18.09
N PHE A 524 5.80 -24.07 16.94
CA PHE A 524 4.37 -24.11 16.58
C PHE A 524 3.79 -25.53 16.49
N ARG A 525 4.64 -26.56 16.45
CA ARG A 525 4.22 -27.97 16.44
C ARG A 525 4.14 -28.56 17.85
N ALA A 526 4.66 -27.88 18.86
CA ALA A 526 4.64 -28.34 20.23
C ALA A 526 3.21 -28.30 20.80
N THR A 527 2.77 -29.41 21.38
CA THR A 527 1.49 -29.53 22.09
C THR A 527 1.67 -29.56 23.61
N VAL A 528 2.91 -29.74 24.08
CA VAL A 528 3.27 -29.74 25.51
C VAL A 528 4.57 -28.97 25.73
N ASP A 529 4.52 -27.99 26.63
CA ASP A 529 5.71 -27.25 27.06
C ASP A 529 6.67 -28.16 27.82
N ASN A 530 7.91 -28.25 27.35
CA ASN A 530 8.97 -29.00 28.01
C ASN A 530 9.80 -28.14 28.99
N GLY A 531 9.40 -26.88 29.19
CA GLY A 531 10.02 -25.92 30.10
C GLY A 531 11.31 -25.29 29.57
N ASN A 532 11.59 -25.43 28.28
CA ASN A 532 12.78 -24.86 27.64
C ASN A 532 12.53 -23.51 26.95
N CYS A 533 11.36 -22.90 27.11
CA CYS A 533 11.03 -21.59 26.53
C CYS A 533 12.09 -20.53 26.90
N GLU A 534 12.69 -19.94 25.88
CA GLU A 534 13.69 -18.89 25.99
C GLU A 534 13.07 -17.55 25.57
N PHE A 535 13.24 -16.50 26.35
CA PHE A 535 12.60 -15.20 26.12
C PHE A 535 13.57 -14.04 25.96
N GLU A 536 14.88 -14.28 25.92
CA GLU A 536 15.85 -13.17 25.93
C GLU A 536 16.73 -13.13 24.67
N SER A 537 16.95 -14.25 23.99
CA SER A 537 17.93 -14.34 22.89
C SER A 537 17.52 -13.68 21.58
N CYS A 538 16.23 -13.43 21.37
CA CYS A 538 15.69 -12.84 20.15
C CYS A 538 15.22 -11.40 20.33
N TYR A 539 15.40 -10.84 21.54
CA TYR A 539 15.16 -9.43 21.81
C TYR A 539 16.40 -8.64 21.47
N GLY A 540 16.25 -7.69 20.56
CA GLY A 540 17.31 -6.77 20.20
C GLY A 540 16.77 -5.63 19.38
N CYS A 541 17.57 -4.58 19.19
CA CYS A 541 17.12 -3.50 18.35
C CYS A 541 17.10 -3.96 16.88
N MET A 542 15.93 -3.94 16.25
CA MET A 542 15.76 -4.37 14.86
C MET A 542 16.06 -3.24 13.86
N SER A 543 16.34 -2.02 14.33
CA SER A 543 16.67 -0.88 13.48
C SER A 543 18.14 -0.91 13.07
N LYS A 544 18.41 -1.12 11.78
CA LYS A 544 19.77 -1.09 11.20
C LYS A 544 20.54 0.22 11.47
N ARG A 545 19.83 1.28 11.88
CA ARG A 545 20.40 2.62 12.17
C ARG A 545 20.68 2.82 13.66
N ALA A 546 20.39 1.85 14.52
CA ALA A 546 20.68 1.91 15.94
C ALA A 546 22.07 1.36 16.25
N CYS A 547 22.69 1.92 17.28
CA CYS A 547 24.02 1.53 17.74
C CYS A 547 24.07 0.16 18.41
N ASN A 548 22.93 -0.33 18.91
CA ASN A 548 22.77 -1.68 19.44
C ASN A 548 21.91 -2.56 18.51
N TYR A 549 21.95 -2.28 17.20
CA TYR A 549 21.30 -3.11 16.19
C TYR A 549 21.74 -4.58 16.32
N ASP A 550 20.76 -5.47 16.38
CA ASP A 550 20.97 -6.91 16.38
C ASP A 550 20.30 -7.51 15.14
N ALA A 551 21.14 -8.04 14.24
CA ALA A 551 20.69 -8.66 13.00
C ALA A 551 19.93 -9.98 13.20
N PHE A 552 20.02 -10.57 14.40
CA PHE A 552 19.35 -11.83 14.75
C PHE A 552 18.12 -11.62 15.62
N ALA A 553 17.81 -10.38 16.01
CA ALA A 553 16.61 -10.07 16.77
C ALA A 553 15.35 -10.26 15.93
N THR A 554 14.38 -10.99 16.49
CA THR A 554 13.04 -11.17 15.93
C THR A 554 11.96 -10.43 16.72
N HIS A 555 12.32 -9.91 17.90
CA HIS A 555 11.46 -9.12 18.78
C HIS A 555 12.10 -7.77 19.13
N PRO A 556 11.32 -6.68 19.16
CA PRO A 556 11.84 -5.35 19.38
C PRO A 556 12.29 -5.15 20.84
N ALA A 557 13.50 -4.62 21.00
CA ALA A 557 14.02 -4.08 22.27
C ALA A 557 14.39 -2.59 22.13
N ASP A 558 14.80 -1.97 23.23
CA ASP A 558 15.20 -0.56 23.25
C ASP A 558 16.37 -0.30 22.28
N CYS A 559 16.16 0.62 21.33
CA CYS A 559 17.16 1.02 20.36
C CYS A 559 17.93 2.25 20.83
N GLU A 560 19.26 2.17 20.84
CA GLU A 560 20.15 3.30 21.13
C GLU A 560 20.57 3.98 19.82
N PHE A 561 20.45 5.30 19.74
CA PHE A 561 20.85 6.08 18.55
C PHE A 561 21.86 7.17 18.92
N VAL A 562 22.73 7.54 17.98
CA VAL A 562 23.48 8.80 18.08
C VAL A 562 22.46 9.94 17.92
N ILE A 563 22.35 10.79 18.93
CA ILE A 563 21.40 11.92 18.93
C ILE A 563 21.96 13.00 17.99
N PRO A 564 21.30 13.31 16.87
CA PRO A 564 21.79 14.34 15.96
C PRO A 564 21.73 15.72 16.61
N SER A 565 22.76 16.53 16.37
CA SER A 565 22.78 17.95 16.65
C SER A 565 22.70 18.78 15.37
N THR A 566 22.88 20.08 15.49
CA THR A 566 22.83 21.03 14.38
C THR A 566 24.23 21.45 13.97
N ILE A 567 24.41 21.74 12.68
CA ILE A 567 25.58 22.46 12.18
C ILE A 567 25.44 23.93 12.61
N GLU A 568 26.53 24.53 13.09
CA GLU A 568 26.64 25.96 13.41
C GLU A 568 27.68 26.60 12.48
N GLY A 569 27.30 27.68 11.80
CA GLY A 569 28.17 28.42 10.87
C GLY A 569 27.35 29.43 10.05
N ASP A 570 28.01 30.18 9.18
CA ASP A 570 27.35 31.15 8.30
C ASP A 570 26.66 30.42 7.14
N ASN A 571 25.32 30.47 7.10
CA ASN A 571 24.53 29.88 6.02
C ASN A 571 24.38 30.81 4.81
N THR A 572 25.02 31.98 4.82
CA THR A 572 25.07 32.96 3.72
C THR A 572 26.51 33.43 3.42
N PRO A 573 27.46 32.51 3.19
CA PRO A 573 28.88 32.82 3.08
C PRO A 573 29.21 33.60 1.81
N SER A 574 30.24 34.45 1.88
CA SER A 574 30.81 35.09 0.70
C SER A 574 31.53 34.06 -0.18
N ILE A 575 31.34 34.13 -1.50
CA ILE A 575 32.05 33.27 -2.47
C ILE A 575 33.55 33.50 -2.35
N GLY A 576 34.33 32.42 -2.32
CA GLY A 576 35.80 32.45 -2.24
C GLY A 576 36.37 32.76 -0.85
N GLU A 577 35.55 33.00 0.17
CA GLU A 577 35.99 33.18 1.55
C GLU A 577 36.05 31.83 2.30
N GLU A 578 37.05 31.66 3.17
CA GLU A 578 37.15 30.49 4.04
C GLU A 578 36.23 30.67 5.26
N VAL A 579 35.21 29.83 5.36
CA VAL A 579 34.22 29.84 6.44
C VAL A 579 34.35 28.57 7.28
N ALA A 580 34.26 28.73 8.60
CA ALA A 580 34.30 27.61 9.54
C ALA A 580 32.88 27.20 9.95
N TYR A 581 32.63 25.89 9.93
CA TYR A 581 31.40 25.25 10.39
C TYR A 581 31.74 24.28 11.51
N SER A 582 30.88 24.20 12.51
CA SER A 582 31.06 23.32 13.66
C SER A 582 29.81 22.49 13.93
N TYR A 583 30.00 21.33 14.56
CA TYR A 583 28.93 20.43 14.95
C TYR A 583 29.09 20.06 16.42
N LYS A 584 28.00 20.14 17.18
CA LYS A 584 28.05 19.80 18.60
C LYS A 584 28.18 18.28 18.77
N MET A 585 29.38 17.86 19.17
CA MET A 585 29.80 16.46 19.19
C MET A 585 29.45 15.66 20.45
N THR A 586 29.41 14.35 20.30
CA THR A 586 29.70 13.39 21.38
C THR A 586 31.22 13.20 21.49
N SER A 587 31.76 13.16 22.72
CA SER A 587 33.22 13.07 22.92
C SER A 587 33.77 11.75 22.39
N GLY A 588 34.74 11.83 21.46
CA GLY A 588 35.41 10.67 20.87
C GLY A 588 34.74 10.10 19.60
N SER A 589 33.84 10.85 18.98
CA SER A 589 33.29 10.53 17.65
C SER A 589 34.18 11.06 16.52
N ASP A 590 34.15 10.36 15.39
CA ASP A 590 34.66 10.77 14.08
C ASP A 590 33.52 11.42 13.25
N PHE A 591 33.88 12.22 12.25
CA PHE A 591 32.91 12.98 11.44
C PHE A 591 33.21 12.88 9.96
N VAL A 592 32.17 12.69 9.16
CA VAL A 592 32.24 12.73 7.70
C VAL A 592 31.46 13.94 7.22
N TRP A 593 32.17 14.92 6.67
CA TRP A 593 31.59 16.11 6.05
C TRP A 593 31.53 15.95 4.53
N THR A 594 30.43 16.39 3.93
CA THR A 594 30.20 16.40 2.48
C THR A 594 29.63 17.75 2.04
N ILE A 595 30.00 18.17 0.83
CA ILE A 595 29.66 19.48 0.28
C ILE A 595 29.29 19.37 -1.19
N SER A 596 28.29 20.13 -1.65
CA SER A 596 27.83 20.09 -3.05
C SER A 596 28.50 21.10 -3.98
N GLU A 597 28.63 22.37 -3.55
CA GLU A 597 29.04 23.50 -4.41
C GLU A 597 30.19 24.32 -3.79
N GLY A 598 31.16 23.62 -3.21
CA GLY A 598 32.33 24.19 -2.56
C GLY A 598 33.38 23.15 -2.21
N GLN A 599 34.45 23.58 -1.57
CA GLN A 599 35.59 22.73 -1.22
C GLN A 599 35.86 22.74 0.28
N ILE A 600 36.04 21.56 0.87
CA ILE A 600 36.54 21.41 2.24
C ILE A 600 38.06 21.60 2.24
N ILE A 601 38.53 22.66 2.89
CA ILE A 601 39.94 23.02 2.97
C ILE A 601 40.64 22.27 4.11
N SER A 602 39.98 22.08 5.24
CA SER A 602 40.52 21.33 6.39
C SER A 602 39.44 20.92 7.40
N GLY A 603 39.77 20.02 8.33
CA GLY A 603 38.88 19.62 9.42
C GLY A 603 38.03 18.37 9.17
N GLN A 604 38.17 17.71 8.02
CA GLN A 604 37.56 16.39 7.76
C GLN A 604 37.95 15.38 8.84
N GLY A 605 37.00 14.57 9.30
CA GLY A 605 37.21 13.66 10.44
C GLY A 605 36.99 14.30 11.81
N SER A 606 36.73 15.61 11.91
CA SER A 606 36.57 16.31 13.19
C SER A 606 35.24 17.04 13.30
N SER A 607 34.88 17.49 14.50
CA SER A 607 33.63 18.22 14.76
C SER A 607 33.62 19.66 14.21
N GLU A 608 34.67 20.09 13.53
CA GLU A 608 34.81 21.40 12.91
C GLU A 608 35.42 21.26 11.51
N VAL A 609 34.86 21.94 10.52
CA VAL A 609 35.32 21.93 9.13
C VAL A 609 35.50 23.35 8.61
N ARG A 610 36.48 23.55 7.72
CA ARG A 610 36.72 24.82 7.01
C ARG A 610 36.44 24.62 5.55
N VAL A 611 35.61 25.49 4.98
CA VAL A 611 35.05 25.36 3.64
C VAL A 611 35.24 26.67 2.87
N VAL A 612 35.51 26.57 1.57
CA VAL A 612 35.43 27.68 0.63
C VAL A 612 34.31 27.39 -0.37
N TRP A 613 33.36 28.30 -0.50
CA TRP A 613 32.23 28.15 -1.42
C TRP A 613 32.56 28.70 -2.80
N GLU A 614 32.19 27.95 -3.84
CA GLU A 614 32.40 28.32 -5.24
C GLU A 614 31.17 29.01 -5.84
N THR A 615 29.99 28.78 -5.26
CA THR A 615 28.72 29.40 -5.65
C THR A 615 27.98 29.98 -4.43
N SER A 616 26.89 30.73 -4.66
CA SER A 616 26.04 31.29 -3.61
C SER A 616 24.87 30.38 -3.21
N GLU A 617 24.82 29.14 -3.68
CA GLU A 617 23.79 28.15 -3.36
C GLU A 617 24.43 26.78 -3.22
N GLY A 618 24.13 26.06 -2.15
CA GLY A 618 24.72 24.75 -1.94
C GLY A 618 24.24 24.08 -0.65
N SER A 619 24.88 22.97 -0.29
CA SER A 619 24.59 22.28 0.95
C SER A 619 25.87 21.75 1.60
N LEU A 620 25.94 21.88 2.92
CA LEU A 620 26.95 21.26 3.75
C LEU A 620 26.28 20.20 4.61
N THR A 621 26.73 18.95 4.50
CA THR A 621 26.20 17.84 5.30
C THR A 621 27.27 17.23 6.20
N VAL A 622 26.84 16.73 7.36
CA VAL A 622 27.71 16.07 8.34
C VAL A 622 27.06 14.78 8.84
N ARG A 623 27.89 13.74 8.96
CA ARG A 623 27.54 12.45 9.57
C ARG A 623 28.52 12.14 10.70
N GLU A 624 28.01 12.01 11.92
CA GLU A 624 28.79 11.63 13.11
C GLU A 624 28.90 10.09 13.20
N ILE A 625 30.09 9.58 13.50
CA ILE A 625 30.37 8.17 13.72
C ILE A 625 31.00 8.04 15.10
N ASN A 626 30.33 7.37 16.05
CA ASN A 626 30.92 7.23 17.37
C ASN A 626 32.12 6.27 17.37
N SER A 627 32.88 6.24 18.47
CA SER A 627 34.06 5.35 18.64
C SER A 627 33.81 3.85 18.46
N ASN A 628 32.55 3.38 18.45
CA ASN A 628 32.17 1.99 18.20
C ASN A 628 31.78 1.73 16.73
N GLY A 629 31.89 2.73 15.85
CA GLY A 629 31.53 2.62 14.43
C GLY A 629 30.03 2.78 14.14
N CYS A 630 29.23 3.24 15.11
CA CYS A 630 27.81 3.54 14.88
C CYS A 630 27.65 4.89 14.19
N GLU A 631 26.95 4.91 13.07
CA GLU A 631 26.68 6.12 12.29
C GLU A 631 25.37 6.80 12.72
N GLY A 632 25.43 8.11 12.94
CA GLY A 632 24.27 8.96 13.21
C GLY A 632 23.50 9.35 11.94
N ALA A 633 22.38 10.04 12.13
CA ALA A 633 21.65 10.64 11.01
C ALA A 633 22.51 11.72 10.32
N GLU A 634 22.42 11.80 9.00
CA GLU A 634 23.07 12.87 8.24
C GLU A 634 22.28 14.17 8.42
N ILE A 635 23.01 15.24 8.77
CA ILE A 635 22.43 16.57 9.01
C ILE A 635 22.94 17.51 7.95
N ALA A 636 22.01 18.22 7.32
CA ALA A 636 22.29 19.16 6.25
C ALA A 636 22.04 20.60 6.71
N MET A 637 22.95 21.50 6.33
CA MET A 637 22.77 22.94 6.36
C MET A 637 22.69 23.43 4.92
N PRO A 638 21.53 23.96 4.48
CA PRO A 638 21.46 24.65 3.19
C PRO A 638 22.24 25.96 3.27
N ILE A 639 22.90 26.30 2.17
CA ILE A 639 23.54 27.59 1.97
C ILE A 639 22.67 28.44 1.05
N GLU A 640 22.33 29.62 1.54
CA GLU A 640 21.40 30.55 0.92
C GLU A 640 22.14 31.79 0.39
N ARG A 641 21.58 32.38 -0.66
CA ARG A 641 22.08 33.61 -1.24
C ARG A 641 21.75 34.79 -0.32
N SER A 642 22.76 35.61 0.01
CA SER A 642 22.55 36.89 0.68
C SER A 642 21.77 37.87 -0.22
N GLY A 643 20.46 37.99 0.01
CA GLY A 643 19.63 39.04 -0.58
C GLY A 643 18.21 38.63 -0.95
N ASP A 644 17.30 38.64 0.03
CA ASP A 644 15.87 38.79 -0.24
C ASP A 644 15.60 40.24 -0.69
N ALA A 645 15.57 40.46 -2.01
CA ALA A 645 14.97 41.66 -2.57
C ALA A 645 13.51 41.35 -2.91
N GLU A 646 12.56 42.13 -2.40
CA GLU A 646 11.14 41.96 -2.71
C GLU A 646 10.93 41.97 -4.24
N MET A 647 10.56 40.82 -4.80
CA MET A 647 10.13 40.72 -6.20
C MET A 647 8.85 41.54 -6.37
N PHE A 648 8.92 42.59 -7.21
CA PHE A 648 7.74 43.29 -7.68
C PHE A 648 7.05 42.49 -8.79
N SER A 649 5.72 42.59 -8.92
CA SER A 649 4.94 41.95 -9.99
C SER A 649 4.41 43.01 -10.97
N PHE A 650 4.31 42.70 -12.26
CA PHE A 650 3.74 43.59 -13.28
C PHE A 650 2.80 42.81 -14.21
N ASN A 651 1.95 43.50 -14.97
CA ASN A 651 1.03 42.86 -15.92
C ASN A 651 1.35 43.29 -17.36
N VAL A 652 1.19 42.36 -18.30
CA VAL A 652 1.35 42.60 -19.75
C VAL A 652 -0.02 42.51 -20.42
N PHE A 653 -0.47 43.61 -21.07
CA PHE A 653 -1.77 43.66 -21.73
C PHE A 653 -1.75 44.48 -23.04
N PRO A 654 -2.41 44.04 -24.13
CA PRO A 654 -3.12 42.78 -24.28
C PRO A 654 -2.16 41.59 -24.38
N ASN A 655 -2.58 40.44 -23.88
CA ASN A 655 -1.88 39.17 -24.04
C ASN A 655 -2.95 38.08 -24.31
N PRO A 656 -3.04 37.52 -25.53
CA PRO A 656 -2.10 37.66 -26.65
C PRO A 656 -2.04 39.07 -27.26
N ALA A 657 -0.84 39.51 -27.66
CA ALA A 657 -0.59 40.80 -28.31
C ALA A 657 -0.43 40.64 -29.82
N VAL A 658 -0.68 41.71 -30.58
CA VAL A 658 -0.45 41.75 -32.04
C VAL A 658 0.63 42.77 -32.35
N ASP A 659 0.33 44.06 -32.15
CA ASP A 659 1.29 45.13 -32.50
C ASP A 659 1.92 45.82 -31.28
N VAL A 660 1.20 45.93 -30.14
CA VAL A 660 1.65 46.72 -28.99
C VAL A 660 1.24 46.06 -27.69
N ILE A 661 2.15 46.00 -26.73
CA ILE A 661 1.88 45.65 -25.33
C ILE A 661 1.92 46.88 -24.44
N THR A 662 1.19 46.83 -23.35
CA THR A 662 1.18 47.82 -22.28
C THR A 662 1.60 47.13 -20.99
N ILE A 663 2.55 47.74 -20.30
CA ILE A 663 3.01 47.32 -18.98
C ILE A 663 2.87 48.50 -18.01
N ASN A 664 2.55 48.20 -16.75
CA ASN A 664 2.47 49.20 -15.71
C ASN A 664 3.54 48.91 -14.66
N ILE A 665 4.37 49.91 -14.36
CA ILE A 665 5.52 49.77 -13.47
C ILE A 665 5.40 50.79 -12.34
N GLU A 666 5.67 50.35 -11.11
CA GLU A 666 5.56 51.16 -9.89
C GLU A 666 6.93 51.64 -9.38
N THR A 667 8.01 51.38 -10.12
CA THR A 667 9.38 51.82 -9.79
C THR A 667 9.83 53.00 -10.67
N ASP A 668 10.74 53.82 -10.16
CA ASP A 668 11.17 55.10 -10.78
C ASP A 668 11.77 54.91 -12.18
N VAL A 669 12.68 53.95 -12.34
CA VAL A 669 13.29 53.57 -13.63
C VAL A 669 13.49 52.06 -13.66
N ALA A 670 12.92 51.41 -14.67
CA ALA A 670 13.10 49.99 -14.93
C ALA A 670 13.53 49.74 -16.38
N PHE A 671 14.08 48.57 -16.64
CA PHE A 671 14.43 48.09 -17.97
C PHE A 671 13.55 46.91 -18.32
N VAL A 672 13.03 46.88 -19.55
CA VAL A 672 12.17 45.80 -20.03
C VAL A 672 12.87 45.11 -21.18
N GLN A 673 12.97 43.79 -21.08
CA GLN A 673 13.42 42.91 -22.14
C GLN A 673 12.32 42.00 -22.64
N ILE A 674 12.32 41.72 -23.94
CA ILE A 674 11.51 40.65 -24.53
C ILE A 674 12.47 39.61 -25.07
N ILE A 675 12.36 38.38 -24.56
CA ILE A 675 13.28 37.28 -24.81
C ILE A 675 12.48 36.10 -25.37
N ASP A 676 13.01 35.41 -26.38
CA ASP A 676 12.40 34.17 -26.86
C ASP A 676 12.72 32.96 -25.95
N LEU A 677 12.15 31.80 -26.27
CA LEU A 677 12.35 30.56 -25.49
C LEU A 677 13.79 30.03 -25.55
N MET A 678 14.61 30.47 -26.50
CA MET A 678 16.01 30.09 -26.63
C MET A 678 16.96 31.07 -25.92
N GLY A 679 16.41 32.09 -25.24
CA GLY A 679 17.19 33.07 -24.49
C GLY A 679 17.69 34.26 -25.30
N LYS A 680 17.29 34.40 -26.58
CA LYS A 680 17.70 35.53 -27.40
C LYS A 680 16.84 36.76 -27.07
N VAL A 681 17.50 37.88 -26.77
CA VAL A 681 16.86 39.18 -26.53
C VAL A 681 16.45 39.79 -27.87
N HIS A 682 15.17 40.11 -28.02
CA HIS A 682 14.63 40.78 -29.23
C HIS A 682 14.40 42.27 -29.02
N LEU A 683 14.20 42.69 -27.78
CA LEU A 683 13.93 44.09 -27.43
C LEU A 683 14.49 44.37 -26.04
N CYS A 684 15.12 45.53 -25.85
CA CYS A 684 15.54 46.05 -24.53
C CYS A 684 15.29 47.56 -24.48
N ASN A 685 14.34 48.00 -23.65
CA ASN A 685 13.96 49.41 -23.51
C ASN A 685 14.03 49.86 -22.05
N SER A 686 14.43 51.12 -21.81
CA SER A 686 14.18 51.75 -20.53
C SER A 686 12.74 52.28 -20.46
N VAL A 687 12.15 52.13 -19.28
CA VAL A 687 10.79 52.54 -18.97
C VAL A 687 10.81 53.25 -17.62
N VAL A 688 9.86 54.17 -17.44
CA VAL A 688 9.74 54.99 -16.24
C VAL A 688 8.46 54.62 -15.50
N GLU A 689 8.33 55.05 -14.25
CA GLU A 689 7.11 54.85 -13.46
C GLU A 689 5.83 55.18 -14.26
N GLY A 690 4.87 54.27 -14.23
CA GLY A 690 3.57 54.39 -14.89
C GLY A 690 3.34 53.44 -16.07
N THR A 691 2.39 53.82 -16.92
CA THR A 691 1.93 52.99 -18.03
C THR A 691 2.80 53.18 -19.27
N ASN A 692 3.56 52.15 -19.62
CA ASN A 692 4.49 52.14 -20.74
C ASN A 692 3.92 51.30 -21.89
N ARG A 693 4.05 51.78 -23.12
CA ARG A 693 3.62 51.08 -24.34
C ARG A 693 4.85 50.65 -25.13
N ILE A 694 4.94 49.37 -25.44
CA ILE A 694 6.07 48.77 -26.16
C ILE A 694 5.55 48.16 -27.45
N ASP A 695 6.17 48.52 -28.57
CA ASP A 695 5.88 47.97 -29.89
C ASP A 695 6.46 46.56 -30.01
N VAL A 696 5.64 45.61 -30.43
CA VAL A 696 5.99 44.19 -30.61
C VAL A 696 5.58 43.67 -31.99
N GLY A 697 5.13 44.55 -32.90
CA GLY A 697 4.61 44.15 -34.21
C GLY A 697 5.63 43.49 -35.13
N ASP A 698 6.93 43.71 -34.88
CA ASP A 698 8.03 43.09 -35.63
C ASP A 698 8.41 41.69 -35.10
N LEU A 699 7.82 41.23 -34.00
CA LEU A 699 8.08 39.89 -33.45
C LEU A 699 7.30 38.81 -34.21
N ALA A 700 7.93 37.66 -34.40
CA ALA A 700 7.28 36.51 -35.01
C ALA A 700 6.17 35.93 -34.11
N TYR A 701 5.20 35.22 -34.70
CA TYR A 701 4.16 34.54 -33.92
C TYR A 701 4.79 33.49 -32.99
N GLY A 702 4.50 33.57 -31.69
CA GLY A 702 5.12 32.67 -30.71
C GLY A 702 4.94 33.12 -29.27
N THR A 703 5.60 32.39 -28.37
CA THR A 703 5.65 32.69 -26.94
C THR A 703 7.00 33.28 -26.59
N TYR A 704 6.98 34.38 -25.85
CA TYR A 704 8.12 35.16 -25.39
C TYR A 704 8.02 35.38 -23.88
N LYS A 705 9.13 35.74 -23.26
CA LYS A 705 9.21 36.19 -21.87
C LYS A 705 9.44 37.70 -21.86
N VAL A 706 8.66 38.41 -21.05
CA VAL A 706 8.89 39.82 -20.73
C VAL A 706 9.60 39.87 -19.39
N VAL A 707 10.80 40.41 -19.36
CA VAL A 707 11.62 40.54 -18.14
C VAL A 707 11.71 42.02 -17.78
N VAL A 708 11.27 42.40 -16.59
CA VAL A 708 11.41 43.77 -16.08
C VAL A 708 12.46 43.77 -14.98
N MET A 709 13.47 44.62 -15.12
CA MET A 709 14.61 44.73 -14.21
C MET A 709 14.67 46.13 -13.61
N SER A 710 14.73 46.22 -12.29
CA SER A 710 14.78 47.48 -11.54
C SER A 710 15.64 47.30 -10.30
N GLU A 711 16.62 48.17 -10.08
CA GLU A 711 17.50 48.16 -8.88
C GLU A 711 18.13 46.79 -8.55
N GLY A 712 18.47 45.99 -9.56
CA GLY A 712 19.07 44.65 -9.36
C GLY A 712 18.06 43.52 -9.10
N VAL A 713 16.76 43.80 -9.18
CA VAL A 713 15.66 42.82 -9.05
C VAL A 713 15.01 42.59 -10.42
N GLN A 714 14.64 41.34 -10.72
CA GLN A 714 13.95 40.98 -11.96
C GLN A 714 12.57 40.36 -11.70
N ALA A 715 11.61 40.71 -12.54
CA ALA A 715 10.27 40.13 -12.60
C ALA A 715 10.02 39.60 -14.02
N ILE A 716 9.33 38.46 -14.15
CA ILE A 716 9.14 37.80 -15.45
C ILE A 716 7.66 37.52 -15.68
N GLU A 717 7.15 37.89 -16.85
CA GLU A 717 5.80 37.55 -17.33
C GLU A 717 5.85 36.87 -18.69
N THR A 718 4.83 36.07 -19.01
CA THR A 718 4.73 35.42 -20.32
C THR A 718 3.99 36.32 -21.31
N LEU A 719 4.50 36.45 -22.54
CA LEU A 719 3.86 37.16 -23.64
C LEU A 719 3.60 36.21 -24.81
N VAL A 720 2.38 36.21 -25.33
CA VAL A 720 2.03 35.47 -26.55
C VAL A 720 1.77 36.47 -27.68
N ILE A 721 2.48 36.34 -28.79
CA ILE A 721 2.23 37.10 -30.03
C ILE A 721 1.23 36.32 -30.89
N GLY A 722 0.01 36.84 -30.97
CA GLY A 722 -1.12 36.28 -31.70
C GLY A 722 -1.14 36.69 -33.18
N LYS A 723 -1.97 35.99 -33.97
CA LYS A 723 -2.18 36.26 -35.40
C LYS A 723 -3.00 37.50 -35.70
#